data_AF-A0AAW6LL13-F1
#
_entry.id   AF-A0AAW6LL13-F1
#
_cell.length_a   1.000
_cell.length_b   1.000
_cell.length_c   1.000
_cell.angle_alpha   90.00
_cell.angle_beta   90.00
_cell.angle_gamma   90.00
#
_symmetry.space_group_name_H-M   'P 1'
#
loop_
_entity.id
_entity.type
_entity.pdbx_description
1 polymer ?
#
loop_
_entity_poly.entity_id
_entity_poly.type
_entity_poly.pdbx_seq_one_letter_code
_entity_poly.pdbx_strand_id
1 'polypeptide(L)'
;MGHSRTWLTRALAMPVAVAVTLLLPLGSVASAQDFEDDADTSVAAAATTPISFTELGRGTDIVFSSDDAPVLVTVPVPDGLTATAVTGILTAPTDFSRGWLEVTADGRLVSRVDFDAGQAGTGLPISVPLQGLEVVDRSVTVSMIAHLVPVDDRCYDRTRYQPLALRDAFVAYDGAEQQPTTVATFFPPILRKATIYVTDGSSRSQQSAALQLSAAIVNKYGSQPDAVVVEQLPNGQSLPSAEPGLFERAVVLGNSGDAGIDLAAAPNGAPVLRISGDDKTLVPQVSLLAANFDGYWAASRALASPDNTVAQISQDAITVGELKLGTLTASGLNHIEVDVPFGQSQLGRPMKDVSIRMIGSYVPLPNSRNGELSISLGDSRLASQTVNETGRFDIGVDVPNELLRRDLTFEVSMDVTGDFQCGTSSPSSLTVDPASTITSTTGFPPTPGGFQALPQSMLPTLDVGLSHGDFADLVRAQRLVVAMQRLSYLPLQPRVLPFGDAATSSLPALLIAADGTLPTPVALPMDTADQGLLRLQGLEFGGQYGALQVVSGSHNEVVALTSEGDAADADGLLNWLEGGKDRFAELTGDLLVAPRGSEPFDVGVNVAPLGTATSAEEETGLSAVTIGWIGFGTVVLIAVAVGGVLVARRRGQ
;
A
#
# COMPACT_ATOMS: atom_id res chain seq x y z
N MET A 1 58.41 1.61 -34.47
CA MET A 1 58.32 2.82 -33.62
C MET A 1 57.39 2.44 -32.47
N GLY A 2 57.77 2.39 -31.18
CA GLY A 2 58.83 3.09 -30.43
C GLY A 2 58.20 4.27 -29.68
N HIS A 3 58.20 4.38 -28.35
CA HIS A 3 58.98 3.76 -27.25
C HIS A 3 58.07 3.46 -26.03
N SER A 4 58.16 2.34 -25.27
CA SER A 4 59.06 2.04 -24.10
C SER A 4 59.21 3.19 -23.08
N ARG A 5 59.13 3.04 -21.73
CA ARG A 5 59.15 1.90 -20.77
C ARG A 5 58.11 2.17 -19.63
N THR A 6 57.70 1.32 -18.67
CA THR A 6 58.06 -0.02 -18.12
C THR A 6 59.24 -0.16 -17.12
N TRP A 7 59.13 -1.13 -16.18
CA TRP A 7 60.05 -1.50 -15.05
C TRP A 7 60.07 -0.49 -13.86
N LEU A 8 60.17 -0.88 -12.57
CA LEU A 8 60.34 -2.19 -11.89
C LEU A 8 59.81 -2.19 -10.41
N THR A 9 59.85 -3.35 -9.75
CA THR A 9 59.54 -3.61 -8.32
C THR A 9 60.80 -3.71 -7.43
N ARG A 10 60.62 -3.53 -6.10
CA ARG A 10 61.33 -4.14 -4.91
C ARG A 10 61.23 -3.23 -3.66
N ALA A 11 61.45 -3.64 -2.40
CA ALA A 11 61.21 -4.90 -1.65
C ALA A 11 61.75 -4.75 -0.20
N LEU A 12 61.06 -5.34 0.82
CA LEU A 12 61.44 -5.38 2.26
C LEU A 12 61.47 -3.98 2.96
N ALA A 13 61.34 -3.79 4.30
CA ALA A 13 61.38 -4.70 5.46
C ALA A 13 60.48 -4.22 6.64
N MET A 14 60.23 -5.10 7.62
CA MET A 14 59.78 -4.78 9.01
C MET A 14 61.01 -4.48 9.93
N PRO A 15 60.84 -4.22 11.25
CA PRO A 15 60.04 -3.18 11.92
C PRO A 15 60.88 -2.41 12.98
N VAL A 16 60.35 -1.30 13.54
CA VAL A 16 60.88 -0.73 14.81
C VAL A 16 59.72 -0.28 15.69
N ALA A 17 59.73 -0.67 16.97
CA ALA A 17 58.83 -0.19 18.00
C ALA A 17 59.56 0.76 18.96
N VAL A 18 58.91 1.84 19.37
CA VAL A 18 59.34 2.69 20.49
C VAL A 18 58.10 3.03 21.32
N ALA A 19 58.14 2.70 22.61
CA ALA A 19 57.11 3.09 23.57
C ALA A 19 57.59 4.30 24.38
N VAL A 20 56.67 5.20 24.76
CA VAL A 20 56.90 6.26 25.74
C VAL A 20 55.70 6.31 26.69
N THR A 21 55.98 6.28 28.00
CA THR A 21 54.97 6.20 29.07
C THR A 21 55.07 7.39 30.02
N LEU A 22 53.96 8.11 30.22
CA LEU A 22 53.72 9.11 31.27
C LEU A 22 52.20 9.34 31.40
N LEU A 23 51.60 9.63 32.55
CA LEU A 23 51.87 9.22 33.94
C LEU A 23 50.61 9.55 34.79
N LEU A 24 50.24 8.71 35.77
CA LEU A 24 49.06 8.92 36.65
C LEU A 24 49.36 9.92 37.80
N PRO A 25 48.33 10.58 38.36
CA PRO A 25 47.66 10.04 39.56
C PRO A 25 46.12 10.01 39.41
N LEU A 26 45.36 9.03 39.91
CA LEU A 26 45.20 8.53 41.30
C LEU A 26 44.57 9.53 42.28
N GLY A 27 43.30 9.30 42.59
CA GLY A 27 42.57 9.81 43.76
C GLY A 27 41.54 8.75 44.19
N SER A 28 41.36 8.52 45.49
CA SER A 28 40.67 7.32 46.01
C SER A 28 39.82 7.59 47.25
N VAL A 29 38.57 7.11 47.25
CA VAL A 29 37.68 6.75 48.38
C VAL A 29 36.41 6.12 47.77
N ALA A 30 35.70 5.17 48.39
CA ALA A 30 35.99 4.26 49.51
C ALA A 30 35.07 3.02 49.36
N SER A 31 35.24 1.98 50.20
CA SER A 31 34.41 0.77 50.15
C SER A 31 33.81 0.43 51.53
N ALA A 32 32.78 -0.44 51.50
CA ALA A 32 32.04 -1.04 52.61
C ALA A 32 30.95 -0.19 53.29
N GLN A 33 29.70 -0.60 53.10
CA GLN A 33 28.99 -1.40 54.11
C GLN A 33 28.01 -2.38 53.43
N ASP A 34 27.86 -3.57 54.00
CA ASP A 34 26.98 -4.62 53.50
C ASP A 34 25.52 -4.42 53.90
N PHE A 35 24.60 -4.88 53.05
CA PHE A 35 23.26 -5.33 53.42
C PHE A 35 22.97 -6.61 52.62
N GLU A 36 22.55 -7.68 53.31
CA GLU A 36 22.22 -8.99 52.72
C GLU A 36 20.73 -9.07 52.33
N ASP A 37 20.42 -9.93 51.35
CA ASP A 37 19.09 -10.29 50.80
C ASP A 37 18.11 -9.13 50.51
N ASP A 38 17.75 -8.89 49.25
CA ASP A 38 16.85 -9.82 48.55
C ASP A 38 17.27 -10.16 47.11
N ALA A 39 16.81 -11.31 46.62
CA ALA A 39 17.26 -11.90 45.35
C ALA A 39 16.50 -11.36 44.12
N ASP A 40 16.59 -10.04 43.89
CA ASP A 40 15.90 -9.41 42.76
C ASP A 40 16.54 -9.80 41.42
N THR A 41 15.73 -10.33 40.49
CA THR A 41 16.22 -10.72 39.17
C THR A 41 16.68 -9.50 38.38
N SER A 42 17.96 -9.48 38.00
CA SER A 42 18.55 -8.42 37.16
C SER A 42 18.05 -8.53 35.71
N VAL A 43 16.78 -8.21 35.50
CA VAL A 43 16.22 -7.93 34.17
C VAL A 43 16.94 -6.67 33.68
N ALA A 44 17.87 -6.86 32.73
CA ALA A 44 18.48 -5.73 32.05
C ALA A 44 17.37 -4.95 31.35
N ALA A 45 17.24 -3.65 31.66
CA ALA A 45 16.27 -2.77 31.00
C ALA A 45 16.65 -2.64 29.52
N ALA A 46 16.03 -3.49 28.70
CA ALA A 46 16.22 -3.53 27.28
C ALA A 46 15.41 -2.39 26.65
N ALA A 47 16.04 -1.22 26.50
CA ALA A 47 15.48 -0.12 25.72
C ALA A 47 15.06 -0.68 24.35
N THR A 48 13.75 -0.69 24.09
CA THR A 48 13.19 -1.40 22.94
C THR A 48 13.67 -0.72 21.66
N THR A 49 14.08 -1.51 20.66
CA THR A 49 14.48 -0.98 19.35
C THR A 49 13.41 0.00 18.84
N PRO A 50 13.78 1.23 18.44
CA PRO A 50 12.79 2.19 17.93
C PRO A 50 12.05 1.61 16.74
N ILE A 51 10.74 1.87 16.68
CA ILE A 51 9.84 1.34 15.66
C ILE A 51 9.54 2.47 14.67
N SER A 52 9.92 2.29 13.42
CA SER A 52 9.67 3.27 12.35
C SER A 52 8.17 3.42 12.07
N PHE A 53 7.75 4.58 11.57
CA PHE A 53 6.34 4.79 11.17
C PHE A 53 5.91 3.80 10.06
N THR A 54 6.85 3.36 9.21
CA THR A 54 6.61 2.32 8.21
C THR A 54 6.34 0.94 8.81
N GLU A 55 7.05 0.54 9.88
CA GLU A 55 6.69 -0.65 10.67
C GLU A 55 5.36 -0.48 11.42
N LEU A 56 5.00 0.74 11.80
CA LEU A 56 3.66 1.07 12.30
C LEU A 56 2.59 1.12 11.19
N GLY A 57 2.93 0.80 9.93
CA GLY A 57 2.01 0.79 8.80
C GLY A 57 1.64 2.17 8.24
N ARG A 58 2.30 3.24 8.70
CA ARG A 58 2.11 4.63 8.26
C ARG A 58 3.15 5.00 7.19
N GLY A 59 2.96 6.15 6.54
CA GLY A 59 4.00 6.77 5.70
C GLY A 59 5.26 7.09 6.51
N THR A 60 6.41 7.22 5.85
CA THR A 60 7.71 7.53 6.51
C THR A 60 7.71 8.88 7.23
N ASP A 61 6.88 9.81 6.75
CA ASP A 61 6.95 11.23 7.07
C ASP A 61 5.62 11.75 7.64
N ILE A 62 5.71 12.67 8.60
CA ILE A 62 4.56 13.46 9.07
C ILE A 62 4.60 14.80 8.35
N VAL A 63 3.71 15.00 7.37
CA VAL A 63 3.68 16.20 6.51
C VAL A 63 2.70 17.24 7.06
N PHE A 64 3.13 18.50 7.10
CA PHE A 64 2.33 19.65 7.50
C PHE A 64 1.97 20.44 6.24
N SER A 65 0.89 20.03 5.56
CA SER A 65 0.48 20.58 4.26
C SER A 65 -0.10 22.01 4.32
N SER A 66 -0.38 22.53 5.51
CA SER A 66 -0.86 23.90 5.72
C SER A 66 -0.37 24.44 7.08
N ASP A 67 -0.03 25.73 7.12
CA ASP A 67 0.31 26.45 8.35
C ASP A 67 -0.89 26.48 9.32
N ASP A 68 -0.61 26.50 10.61
CA ASP A 68 -1.60 26.53 11.72
C ASP A 68 -2.59 25.35 11.77
N ALA A 69 -2.48 24.36 10.86
CA ALA A 69 -3.33 23.18 10.81
C ALA A 69 -2.84 22.05 11.77
N PRO A 70 -3.74 21.44 12.57
CA PRO A 70 -3.38 20.33 13.47
C PRO A 70 -3.27 18.99 12.73
N VAL A 71 -2.09 18.39 12.76
CA VAL A 71 -1.84 17.01 12.33
C VAL A 71 -1.97 16.08 13.55
N LEU A 72 -2.92 15.14 13.50
CA LEU A 72 -3.12 14.15 14.57
C LEU A 72 -2.18 12.95 14.40
N VAL A 73 -1.36 12.72 15.40
CA VAL A 73 -0.38 11.63 15.45
C VAL A 73 -0.74 10.71 16.60
N THR A 74 -1.34 9.56 16.28
CA THR A 74 -1.65 8.52 17.25
C THR A 74 -0.62 7.39 17.20
N VAL A 75 -0.13 7.03 18.38
CA VAL A 75 0.94 6.06 18.62
C VAL A 75 0.37 4.89 19.43
N PRO A 76 0.54 3.63 19.00
CA PRO A 76 0.06 2.45 19.71
C PRO A 76 0.93 2.17 20.93
N VAL A 77 0.34 1.56 21.96
CA VAL A 77 1.04 1.12 23.18
C VAL A 77 0.81 -0.40 23.37
N PRO A 78 1.77 -1.25 22.97
CA PRO A 78 1.74 -2.68 23.28
C PRO A 78 1.79 -2.97 24.79
N ASP A 79 1.27 -4.13 25.21
CA ASP A 79 1.30 -4.48 26.64
C ASP A 79 2.74 -4.65 27.12
N GLY A 80 3.02 -4.21 28.36
CA GLY A 80 4.37 -4.21 28.94
C GLY A 80 5.32 -3.12 28.43
N LEU A 81 4.93 -2.35 27.39
CA LEU A 81 5.70 -1.23 26.86
C LEU A 81 5.09 0.13 27.20
N THR A 82 5.94 1.14 27.31
CA THR A 82 5.56 2.56 27.38
C THR A 82 6.12 3.30 26.16
N ALA A 83 5.27 4.03 25.43
CA ALA A 83 5.73 4.95 24.39
C ALA A 83 6.40 6.17 25.05
N THR A 84 7.67 6.43 24.72
CA THR A 84 8.47 7.46 25.40
C THR A 84 8.59 8.74 24.59
N ALA A 85 8.78 8.65 23.27
CA ALA A 85 8.82 9.79 22.36
C ALA A 85 8.52 9.42 20.89
N VAL A 86 7.97 10.36 20.13
CA VAL A 86 8.09 10.39 18.65
C VAL A 86 9.36 11.16 18.30
N THR A 87 10.18 10.66 17.39
CA THR A 87 11.43 11.31 16.95
C THR A 87 11.53 11.26 15.43
N GLY A 88 12.18 12.27 14.83
CA GLY A 88 12.42 12.34 13.38
C GLY A 88 13.23 13.58 13.00
N ILE A 89 13.38 13.84 11.69
CA ILE A 89 14.16 14.96 11.15
C ILE A 89 13.21 15.98 10.52
N LEU A 90 13.10 17.18 11.12
CA LEU A 90 12.27 18.25 10.60
C LEU A 90 12.96 18.95 9.42
N THR A 91 12.34 18.84 8.25
CA THR A 91 12.72 19.52 7.00
C THR A 91 11.68 20.58 6.66
N ALA A 92 12.11 21.77 6.22
CA ALA A 92 11.24 22.91 5.92
C ALA A 92 11.62 23.59 4.59
N PRO A 93 10.68 24.32 3.93
CA PRO A 93 11.02 25.22 2.83
C PRO A 93 11.89 26.40 3.30
N THR A 94 12.51 27.15 2.38
CA THR A 94 13.48 28.21 2.72
C THR A 94 12.88 29.63 2.77
N ASP A 95 11.55 29.79 2.73
CA ASP A 95 10.85 31.08 2.59
C ASP A 95 10.47 31.75 3.92
N PHE A 96 10.85 31.15 5.06
CA PHE A 96 10.50 31.61 6.41
C PHE A 96 11.70 32.17 7.18
N SER A 97 11.44 33.12 8.08
CA SER A 97 12.44 33.73 8.98
C SER A 97 12.55 33.03 10.33
N ARG A 98 11.44 32.47 10.82
CA ARG A 98 11.32 31.78 12.11
C ARG A 98 10.05 30.92 12.12
N GLY A 99 10.10 29.77 12.77
CA GLY A 99 8.96 28.86 12.89
C GLY A 99 8.92 28.18 14.26
N TRP A 100 7.84 27.48 14.55
CA TRP A 100 7.77 26.57 15.69
C TRP A 100 6.81 25.41 15.43
N LEU A 101 7.14 24.26 16.03
CA LEU A 101 6.26 23.11 16.16
C LEU A 101 5.67 23.13 17.56
N GLU A 102 4.35 23.24 17.68
CA GLU A 102 3.61 23.14 18.93
C GLU A 102 2.92 21.78 19.02
N VAL A 103 3.12 21.06 20.12
CA VAL A 103 2.51 19.73 20.33
C VAL A 103 1.64 19.75 21.57
N THR A 104 0.40 19.30 21.40
CA THR A 104 -0.60 19.22 22.48
C THR A 104 -1.19 17.82 22.63
N ALA A 105 -1.65 17.49 23.84
CA ALA A 105 -2.51 16.34 24.13
C ALA A 105 -3.68 16.85 24.98
N ASP A 106 -4.92 16.52 24.60
CA ASP A 106 -6.15 17.00 25.24
C ASP A 106 -6.20 18.52 25.47
N GLY A 107 -5.69 19.29 24.50
CA GLY A 107 -5.60 20.75 24.54
C GLY A 107 -4.54 21.31 25.50
N ARG A 108 -3.67 20.46 26.06
CA ARG A 108 -2.57 20.84 26.96
C ARG A 108 -1.24 20.80 26.20
N LEU A 109 -0.40 21.82 26.35
CA LEU A 109 0.94 21.86 25.77
C LEU A 109 1.82 20.74 26.35
N VAL A 110 2.34 19.89 25.46
CA VAL A 110 3.26 18.77 25.76
C VAL A 110 4.69 19.18 25.41
N SER A 111 4.88 19.79 24.24
CA SER A 111 6.19 20.26 23.77
C SER A 111 6.04 21.44 22.84
N ARG A 112 7.09 22.25 22.75
CA ARG A 112 7.25 23.32 21.77
C ARG A 112 8.71 23.36 21.33
N VAL A 113 8.95 23.39 20.03
CA VAL A 113 10.29 23.57 19.46
C VAL A 113 10.27 24.72 18.45
N ASP A 114 10.88 25.84 18.82
CA ASP A 114 11.13 26.97 17.93
C ASP A 114 12.38 26.72 17.06
N PHE A 115 12.35 27.11 15.78
CA PHE A 115 13.42 26.84 14.79
C PHE A 115 13.55 27.93 13.72
N ASP A 116 14.70 27.97 13.03
CA ASP A 116 14.96 28.83 11.85
C ASP A 116 15.18 28.03 10.55
N ALA A 117 15.18 28.74 9.42
CA ALA A 117 15.33 28.14 8.08
C ALA A 117 16.73 27.58 7.79
N GLY A 118 17.77 28.03 8.50
CA GLY A 118 19.10 27.43 8.45
C GLY A 118 19.10 26.05 9.11
N GLN A 119 18.54 25.96 10.31
CA GLN A 119 18.40 24.70 11.05
C GLN A 119 17.57 23.67 10.27
N ALA A 120 16.34 24.02 9.90
CA ALA A 120 15.43 23.11 9.23
C ALA A 120 15.83 22.80 7.77
N GLY A 121 16.52 23.73 7.09
CA GLY A 121 17.13 23.50 5.78
C GLY A 121 18.33 22.53 5.80
N THR A 122 18.93 22.31 6.97
CA THR A 122 19.95 21.24 7.19
C THR A 122 19.37 19.94 7.77
N GLY A 123 18.07 19.90 8.06
CA GLY A 123 17.41 18.82 8.80
C GLY A 123 17.63 18.97 10.31
N LEU A 124 16.59 19.36 11.04
CA LEU A 124 16.63 19.55 12.49
C LEU A 124 16.07 18.32 13.22
N PRO A 125 16.85 17.57 14.01
CA PRO A 125 16.32 16.46 14.81
C PRO A 125 15.33 16.97 15.87
N ILE A 126 14.12 16.42 15.87
CA ILE A 126 13.06 16.72 16.85
C ILE A 126 12.75 15.47 17.65
N SER A 127 12.53 15.63 18.97
CA SER A 127 11.95 14.59 19.82
C SER A 127 10.76 15.16 20.60
N VAL A 128 9.61 14.51 20.46
CA VAL A 128 8.34 14.87 21.08
C VAL A 128 8.07 13.86 22.20
N PRO A 129 8.11 14.24 23.48
CA PRO A 129 7.87 13.31 24.58
C PRO A 129 6.41 12.83 24.60
N LEU A 130 6.23 11.53 24.86
CA LEU A 130 4.95 10.86 25.06
C LEU A 130 4.79 10.31 26.50
N GLN A 131 5.89 10.22 27.25
CA GLN A 131 5.90 9.64 28.60
C GLN A 131 4.97 10.42 29.55
N GLY A 132 4.02 9.72 30.18
CA GLY A 132 3.07 10.29 31.13
C GLY A 132 1.82 10.94 30.50
N LEU A 133 1.64 10.83 29.18
CA LEU A 133 0.34 11.11 28.53
C LEU A 133 -0.66 9.98 28.81
N GLU A 134 -1.95 10.28 28.69
CA GLU A 134 -3.01 9.28 28.92
C GLU A 134 -3.06 8.24 27.79
N VAL A 135 -3.12 6.96 28.16
CA VAL A 135 -3.19 5.84 27.21
C VAL A 135 -4.65 5.40 27.08
N VAL A 136 -5.35 5.95 26.09
CA VAL A 136 -6.76 5.63 25.77
C VAL A 136 -6.80 4.56 24.69
N ASP A 137 -7.63 3.52 24.84
CA ASP A 137 -7.74 2.40 23.89
C ASP A 137 -6.38 1.79 23.49
N ARG A 138 -5.43 1.75 24.46
CA ARG A 138 -4.04 1.32 24.29
C ARG A 138 -3.25 2.12 23.24
N SER A 139 -3.55 3.41 23.13
CA SER A 139 -2.88 4.35 22.23
C SER A 139 -2.69 5.71 22.90
N VAL A 140 -1.74 6.50 22.41
CA VAL A 140 -1.52 7.90 22.81
C VAL A 140 -1.67 8.78 21.58
N THR A 141 -2.54 9.78 21.64
CA THR A 141 -2.71 10.76 20.55
C THR A 141 -2.10 12.10 20.94
N VAL A 142 -1.31 12.68 20.04
CA VAL A 142 -0.89 14.09 20.12
C VAL A 142 -1.35 14.84 18.87
N SER A 143 -1.69 16.12 19.05
CA SER A 143 -1.94 17.07 17.97
C SER A 143 -0.70 17.93 17.77
N MET A 144 -0.12 17.88 16.57
CA MET A 144 1.05 18.67 16.19
C MET A 144 0.61 19.80 15.26
N ILE A 145 0.85 21.06 15.65
CA ILE A 145 0.57 22.25 14.84
C ILE A 145 1.90 22.90 14.47
N ALA A 146 2.08 23.21 13.18
CA ALA A 146 3.25 23.88 12.68
C ALA A 146 2.94 25.33 12.28
N HIS A 147 3.85 26.24 12.62
CA HIS A 147 3.70 27.67 12.39
C HIS A 147 4.97 28.23 11.74
N LEU A 148 4.86 28.96 10.63
CA LEU A 148 5.99 29.55 9.91
C LEU A 148 5.76 31.05 9.62
N VAL A 149 6.69 31.90 10.04
CA VAL A 149 6.66 33.34 9.73
C VAL A 149 7.51 33.60 8.49
N PRO A 150 6.98 34.16 7.38
CA PRO A 150 7.77 34.49 6.17
C PRO A 150 8.99 35.39 6.42
N VAL A 151 9.89 35.48 5.43
CA VAL A 151 11.04 36.41 5.48
C VAL A 151 10.65 37.88 5.20
N ASP A 152 9.70 38.07 4.28
CA ASP A 152 9.48 39.35 3.58
C ASP A 152 8.07 39.97 3.84
N ASP A 153 7.30 39.41 4.78
CA ASP A 153 5.83 39.58 4.89
C ASP A 153 5.12 39.37 3.54
N ARG A 154 5.56 38.35 2.80
CA ARG A 154 5.05 37.97 1.47
C ARG A 154 4.43 36.59 1.46
N CYS A 155 3.34 36.49 0.72
CA CYS A 155 2.56 35.28 0.51
C CYS A 155 3.09 34.61 -0.74
N TYR A 156 3.93 33.61 -0.56
CA TYR A 156 4.27 32.69 -1.63
C TYR A 156 3.22 31.58 -1.67
N ASP A 157 2.85 31.15 -2.87
CA ASP A 157 2.09 29.92 -3.05
C ASP A 157 2.98 28.74 -2.62
N ARG A 158 2.72 28.19 -1.44
CA ARG A 158 3.52 27.12 -0.84
C ARG A 158 3.29 25.75 -1.47
N THR A 159 2.24 25.56 -2.27
CA THR A 159 2.02 24.31 -3.04
C THR A 159 3.19 24.01 -4.00
N ARG A 160 3.96 25.04 -4.37
CA ARG A 160 5.10 24.98 -5.30
C ARG A 160 6.45 24.70 -4.62
N TYR A 161 6.47 24.50 -3.31
CA TYR A 161 7.67 24.26 -2.50
C TYR A 161 7.55 22.96 -1.71
N GLN A 162 8.68 22.43 -1.22
CA GLN A 162 8.65 21.24 -0.36
C GLN A 162 7.93 21.58 0.96
N PRO A 163 6.86 20.85 1.34
CA PRO A 163 6.14 21.13 2.59
C PRO A 163 7.02 20.84 3.80
N LEU A 164 6.72 21.53 4.90
CA LEU A 164 7.29 21.20 6.20
C LEU A 164 6.92 19.75 6.54
N ALA A 165 7.89 18.95 6.97
CA ALA A 165 7.64 17.57 7.34
C ALA A 165 8.66 17.06 8.36
N LEU A 166 8.20 16.21 9.28
CA LEU A 166 9.06 15.38 10.12
C LEU A 166 9.35 14.08 9.35
N ARG A 167 10.52 14.00 8.73
CA ARG A 167 11.01 12.84 7.95
C ARG A 167 11.52 11.74 8.86
N ASP A 168 11.58 10.52 8.32
CA ASP A 168 12.17 9.33 8.97
C ASP A 168 11.61 9.10 10.38
N ALA A 169 10.29 9.26 10.54
CA ALA A 169 9.64 9.28 11.84
C ALA A 169 9.66 7.89 12.51
N PHE A 170 9.98 7.84 13.81
CA PHE A 170 9.96 6.63 14.62
C PHE A 170 9.46 6.89 16.04
N VAL A 171 9.03 5.83 16.71
CA VAL A 171 8.62 5.85 18.12
C VAL A 171 9.62 5.06 18.96
N ALA A 172 10.10 5.68 20.04
CA ALA A 172 10.92 5.03 21.05
C ALA A 172 10.05 4.42 22.15
N TYR A 173 10.30 3.17 22.53
CA TYR A 173 9.60 2.46 23.59
C TYR A 173 10.58 2.02 24.70
N ASP A 174 10.06 1.90 25.92
CA ASP A 174 10.75 1.34 27.08
C ASP A 174 9.88 0.23 27.72
N GLY A 175 10.52 -0.68 28.46
CA GLY A 175 9.92 -1.92 28.98
C GLY A 175 10.19 -3.16 28.12
N ALA A 176 9.37 -4.19 28.25
CA ALA A 176 9.43 -5.41 27.45
C ALA A 176 8.01 -5.86 27.03
N GLU A 177 7.87 -6.48 25.85
CA GLU A 177 6.57 -6.99 25.39
C GLU A 177 6.00 -8.02 26.36
N GLN A 178 4.84 -7.72 26.94
CA GLN A 178 4.10 -8.68 27.76
C GLN A 178 3.42 -9.71 26.85
N GLN A 179 3.87 -10.97 26.97
CA GLN A 179 3.28 -12.09 26.23
C GLN A 179 1.80 -12.30 26.61
N PRO A 180 0.91 -12.59 25.63
CA PRO A 180 -0.52 -12.63 25.86
C PRO A 180 -0.98 -13.82 26.70
N THR A 181 -1.88 -13.55 27.64
CA THR A 181 -2.44 -14.55 28.57
C THR A 181 -3.89 -14.94 28.25
N THR A 182 -4.52 -14.31 27.26
CA THR A 182 -5.90 -14.60 26.82
C THR A 182 -6.03 -14.52 25.30
N VAL A 183 -7.00 -15.23 24.71
CA VAL A 183 -7.32 -15.12 23.26
C VAL A 183 -7.60 -13.66 22.86
N ALA A 184 -8.28 -12.90 23.73
CA ALA A 184 -8.56 -11.48 23.52
C ALA A 184 -7.30 -10.60 23.47
N THR A 185 -6.25 -10.93 24.22
CA THR A 185 -4.97 -10.20 24.21
C THR A 185 -3.98 -10.75 23.20
N PHE A 186 -4.29 -11.86 22.51
CA PHE A 186 -3.33 -12.58 21.68
C PHE A 186 -2.72 -11.72 20.56
N PHE A 187 -3.57 -11.04 19.78
CA PHE A 187 -3.12 -10.17 18.70
C PHE A 187 -2.69 -8.79 19.25
N PRO A 188 -1.42 -8.37 19.06
CA PRO A 188 -0.88 -7.12 19.61
C PRO A 188 -1.27 -5.86 18.79
N PRO A 189 -1.13 -4.64 19.35
CA PRO A 189 -1.39 -3.38 18.62
C PRO A 189 -0.53 -3.20 17.37
N ILE A 190 0.74 -3.58 17.46
CA ILE A 190 1.73 -3.65 16.38
C ILE A 190 1.97 -5.15 16.13
N LEU A 191 1.96 -5.62 14.89
CA LEU A 191 2.21 -7.01 14.53
C LEU A 191 3.27 -7.04 13.42
N ARG A 192 4.42 -7.68 13.66
CA ARG A 192 5.52 -7.78 12.67
C ARG A 192 5.42 -9.01 11.78
N LYS A 193 5.09 -10.17 12.35
CA LYS A 193 4.91 -11.44 11.63
C LYS A 193 3.72 -12.23 12.18
N ALA A 194 2.88 -12.77 11.29
CA ALA A 194 1.99 -13.86 11.62
C ALA A 194 2.45 -15.15 10.93
N THR A 195 2.62 -16.23 11.70
CA THR A 195 2.90 -17.58 11.18
C THR A 195 1.68 -18.46 11.43
N ILE A 196 1.04 -18.93 10.37
CA ILE A 196 -0.14 -19.78 10.41
C ILE A 196 0.29 -21.22 10.13
N TYR A 197 0.30 -22.04 11.17
CA TYR A 197 0.67 -23.44 11.11
C TYR A 197 -0.53 -24.32 10.75
N VAL A 198 -0.39 -25.17 9.74
CA VAL A 198 -1.32 -26.28 9.44
C VAL A 198 -0.75 -27.61 9.96
N THR A 199 -1.60 -28.49 10.48
CA THR A 199 -1.23 -29.88 10.85
C THR A 199 -1.24 -30.80 9.62
N ASP A 200 -2.16 -30.57 8.69
CA ASP A 200 -2.28 -31.28 7.42
C ASP A 200 -2.40 -30.28 6.26
N GLY A 201 -1.27 -30.03 5.58
CA GLY A 201 -1.20 -29.18 4.40
C GLY A 201 -1.94 -29.69 3.17
N SER A 202 -2.51 -30.90 3.19
CA SER A 202 -3.37 -31.46 2.14
C SER A 202 -4.87 -31.38 2.44
N SER A 203 -5.24 -30.99 3.67
CA SER A 203 -6.65 -30.86 4.06
C SER A 203 -7.24 -29.54 3.57
N ARG A 204 -8.23 -29.62 2.66
CA ARG A 204 -8.93 -28.45 2.11
C ARG A 204 -9.59 -27.55 3.17
N SER A 205 -9.97 -28.11 4.32
CA SER A 205 -10.53 -27.30 5.42
C SER A 205 -9.44 -26.48 6.12
N GLN A 206 -8.25 -27.05 6.33
CA GLN A 206 -7.09 -26.33 6.85
C GLN A 206 -6.54 -25.32 5.83
N GLN A 207 -6.45 -25.70 4.55
CA GLN A 207 -6.04 -24.82 3.45
C GLN A 207 -6.98 -23.60 3.37
N SER A 208 -8.30 -23.80 3.35
CA SER A 208 -9.29 -22.70 3.36
C SER A 208 -9.17 -21.83 4.61
N ALA A 209 -9.06 -22.45 5.79
CA ALA A 209 -8.91 -21.73 7.05
C ALA A 209 -7.61 -20.91 7.10
N ALA A 210 -6.50 -21.40 6.53
CA ALA A 210 -5.22 -20.70 6.45
C ALA A 210 -5.29 -19.50 5.50
N LEU A 211 -5.89 -19.67 4.32
CA LEU A 211 -6.07 -18.57 3.35
C LEU A 211 -7.01 -17.49 3.91
N GLN A 212 -8.14 -17.87 4.52
CA GLN A 212 -9.08 -16.93 5.10
C GLN A 212 -8.51 -16.22 6.33
N LEU A 213 -7.77 -16.91 7.20
CA LEU A 213 -7.08 -16.26 8.32
C LEU A 213 -5.99 -15.30 7.84
N SER A 214 -5.27 -15.65 6.76
CA SER A 214 -4.29 -14.76 6.14
C SER A 214 -4.94 -13.48 5.63
N ALA A 215 -6.04 -13.61 4.90
CA ALA A 215 -6.84 -12.48 4.41
C ALA A 215 -7.38 -11.63 5.59
N ALA A 216 -7.92 -12.25 6.63
CA ALA A 216 -8.44 -11.54 7.79
C ALA A 216 -7.35 -10.75 8.55
N ILE A 217 -6.15 -11.33 8.75
CA ILE A 217 -5.05 -10.64 9.44
C ILE A 217 -4.56 -9.45 8.63
N VAL A 218 -4.34 -9.61 7.32
CA VAL A 218 -3.91 -8.49 6.45
C VAL A 218 -5.02 -7.43 6.35
N ASN A 219 -6.29 -7.82 6.27
CA ASN A 219 -7.39 -6.85 6.29
C ASN A 219 -7.44 -6.07 7.63
N LYS A 220 -7.12 -6.70 8.77
CA LYS A 220 -7.15 -6.01 10.07
C LYS A 220 -5.97 -5.07 10.32
N TYR A 221 -4.77 -5.44 9.85
CA TYR A 221 -3.54 -4.67 10.09
C TYR A 221 -3.10 -3.82 8.87
N GLY A 222 -3.70 -4.02 7.70
CA GLY A 222 -3.50 -3.24 6.48
C GLY A 222 -2.10 -3.41 5.87
N SER A 223 -1.29 -2.37 6.03
CA SER A 223 0.12 -2.30 5.63
C SER A 223 1.05 -3.08 6.57
N GLN A 224 0.58 -3.39 7.79
CA GLN A 224 1.11 -4.44 8.65
C GLN A 224 0.32 -5.76 8.47
N PRO A 225 0.85 -6.91 8.93
CA PRO A 225 2.25 -7.15 9.27
C PRO A 225 3.13 -7.17 8.01
N ASP A 226 4.45 -7.01 8.17
CA ASP A 226 5.39 -7.15 7.05
C ASP A 226 5.27 -8.53 6.38
N ALA A 227 5.05 -9.58 7.19
CA ALA A 227 4.85 -10.94 6.71
C ALA A 227 3.64 -11.64 7.38
N VAL A 228 2.72 -12.15 6.56
CA VAL A 228 1.84 -13.28 6.92
C VAL A 228 2.31 -14.47 6.09
N VAL A 229 2.66 -15.57 6.78
CA VAL A 229 3.15 -16.79 6.14
C VAL A 229 2.45 -18.03 6.70
N VAL A 230 2.28 -19.04 5.85
CA VAL A 230 1.81 -20.36 6.26
C VAL A 230 2.99 -21.32 6.35
N GLU A 231 3.04 -22.11 7.43
CA GLU A 231 4.05 -23.16 7.68
C GLU A 231 3.32 -24.50 7.96
N GLN A 232 3.95 -25.65 7.71
CA GLN A 232 3.39 -26.96 8.11
C GLN A 232 4.13 -27.49 9.33
N LEU A 233 3.38 -27.99 10.33
CA LEU A 233 4.00 -28.62 11.49
C LEU A 233 4.71 -29.94 11.11
N PRO A 234 5.92 -30.19 11.65
CA PRO A 234 6.59 -31.47 11.45
C PRO A 234 5.75 -32.65 11.97
N ASN A 235 5.73 -33.76 11.22
CA ASN A 235 4.96 -34.96 11.54
C ASN A 235 5.10 -35.38 13.02
N GLY A 236 3.98 -35.38 13.75
CA GLY A 236 3.93 -35.73 15.18
C GLY A 236 4.05 -34.54 16.15
N GLN A 237 4.23 -33.31 15.67
CA GLN A 237 4.12 -32.09 16.47
C GLN A 237 2.70 -31.51 16.38
N SER A 238 2.15 -31.05 17.51
CA SER A 238 0.85 -30.38 17.61
C SER A 238 0.96 -28.87 17.87
N LEU A 239 2.16 -28.38 18.15
CA LEU A 239 2.50 -26.98 18.40
C LEU A 239 3.90 -26.71 17.80
N PRO A 240 4.19 -25.48 17.35
CA PRO A 240 5.51 -25.11 16.86
C PRO A 240 6.55 -25.13 17.98
N SER A 241 7.81 -25.28 17.59
CA SER A 241 8.98 -25.22 18.48
C SER A 241 9.85 -23.97 18.29
N ALA A 242 9.53 -23.13 17.29
CA ALA A 242 10.14 -21.82 17.11
C ALA A 242 9.74 -20.86 18.24
N GLU A 243 10.65 -19.95 18.60
CA GLU A 243 10.39 -18.85 19.52
C GLU A 243 9.98 -17.61 18.70
N PRO A 244 8.82 -16.99 18.99
CA PRO A 244 8.38 -15.81 18.25
C PRO A 244 9.27 -14.61 18.61
N GLY A 245 9.63 -13.81 17.60
CA GLY A 245 10.25 -12.51 17.81
C GLY A 245 9.30 -11.47 18.43
N LEU A 246 9.85 -10.28 18.71
CA LEU A 246 9.07 -9.13 19.21
C LEU A 246 7.91 -8.81 18.25
N PHE A 247 6.68 -8.83 18.76
CA PHE A 247 5.43 -8.68 18.00
C PHE A 247 5.19 -9.73 16.91
N GLU A 248 5.79 -10.91 17.00
CA GLU A 248 5.44 -12.05 16.16
C GLU A 248 4.38 -12.93 16.83
N ARG A 249 3.51 -13.57 16.05
CA ARG A 249 2.46 -14.46 16.55
C ARG A 249 2.35 -15.75 15.75
N ALA A 250 2.18 -16.86 16.46
CA ALA A 250 1.97 -18.19 15.90
C ALA A 250 0.53 -18.68 16.13
N VAL A 251 -0.16 -19.07 15.07
CA VAL A 251 -1.50 -19.69 15.11
C VAL A 251 -1.39 -21.12 14.61
N VAL A 252 -2.09 -22.09 15.21
CA VAL A 252 -2.15 -23.49 14.72
C VAL A 252 -3.58 -23.87 14.39
N LEU A 253 -3.81 -24.34 13.17
CA LEU A 253 -5.10 -24.78 12.63
C LEU A 253 -5.21 -26.31 12.63
N GLY A 254 -6.43 -26.84 12.75
CA GLY A 254 -6.71 -28.25 12.50
C GLY A 254 -6.10 -29.22 13.52
N ASN A 255 -5.92 -28.78 14.77
CA ASN A 255 -5.52 -29.65 15.87
C ASN A 255 -6.69 -30.57 16.28
N SER A 256 -6.40 -31.82 16.65
CA SER A 256 -7.41 -32.82 17.00
C SER A 256 -8.10 -32.54 18.34
N GLY A 257 -9.40 -32.32 18.32
CA GLY A 257 -10.24 -32.10 19.50
C GLY A 257 -11.64 -31.61 19.11
N ASP A 258 -12.42 -31.18 20.09
CA ASP A 258 -13.65 -30.43 19.83
C ASP A 258 -13.34 -29.08 19.17
N ALA A 259 -14.30 -28.51 18.42
CA ALA A 259 -14.11 -27.26 17.70
C ALA A 259 -14.05 -26.06 18.66
N GLY A 260 -13.02 -25.23 18.57
CA GLY A 260 -12.82 -24.10 19.48
C GLY A 260 -11.59 -23.25 19.19
N ILE A 261 -11.37 -22.25 20.04
CA ILE A 261 -10.24 -21.32 19.99
C ILE A 261 -9.67 -21.21 21.41
N ASP A 262 -8.38 -21.49 21.58
CA ASP A 262 -7.70 -21.46 22.88
C ASP A 262 -6.23 -21.01 22.77
N LEU A 263 -5.60 -20.70 23.92
CA LEU A 263 -4.15 -20.50 23.99
C LEU A 263 -3.46 -21.74 24.55
N ALA A 264 -2.51 -22.26 23.79
CA ALA A 264 -1.59 -23.31 24.21
C ALA A 264 -0.19 -22.73 24.43
N ALA A 265 0.56 -23.28 25.39
CA ALA A 265 1.99 -22.99 25.54
C ALA A 265 2.80 -23.94 24.64
N ALA A 266 3.63 -23.37 23.76
CA ALA A 266 4.65 -24.10 23.00
C ALA A 266 5.72 -24.70 23.94
N PRO A 267 6.61 -25.61 23.47
CA PRO A 267 7.63 -26.25 24.31
C PRO A 267 8.64 -25.30 24.97
N ASN A 268 8.78 -24.08 24.45
CA ASN A 268 9.58 -22.97 25.00
C ASN A 268 8.79 -22.06 25.97
N GLY A 269 7.50 -22.32 26.18
CA GLY A 269 6.59 -21.50 27.00
C GLY A 269 5.88 -20.38 26.25
N ALA A 270 6.19 -20.12 24.97
CA ALA A 270 5.56 -19.06 24.19
C ALA A 270 4.06 -19.36 23.93
N PRO A 271 3.16 -18.35 23.99
CA PRO A 271 1.75 -18.54 23.72
C PRO A 271 1.46 -18.71 22.22
N VAL A 272 0.70 -19.73 21.89
CA VAL A 272 0.26 -20.09 20.53
C VAL A 272 -1.26 -20.13 20.51
N LEU A 273 -1.87 -19.41 19.56
CA LEU A 273 -3.32 -19.46 19.37
C LEU A 273 -3.67 -20.76 18.63
N ARG A 274 -4.44 -21.64 19.25
CA ARG A 274 -4.94 -22.86 18.62
C ARG A 274 -6.38 -22.66 18.15
N ILE A 275 -6.66 -23.06 16.92
CA ILE A 275 -8.00 -23.14 16.35
C ILE A 275 -8.25 -24.60 15.95
N SER A 276 -9.07 -25.30 16.72
CA SER A 276 -9.45 -26.70 16.50
C SER A 276 -10.80 -26.80 15.80
N GLY A 277 -11.00 -27.89 15.06
CA GLY A 277 -12.24 -28.18 14.36
C GLY A 277 -12.07 -29.31 13.34
N ASP A 278 -13.19 -29.89 12.94
CA ASP A 278 -13.30 -30.81 11.80
C ASP A 278 -13.46 -30.03 10.47
N ASP A 279 -13.58 -30.76 9.36
CA ASP A 279 -13.75 -30.19 8.02
C ASP A 279 -14.96 -29.25 7.84
N LYS A 280 -15.91 -29.26 8.79
CA LYS A 280 -17.14 -28.45 8.76
C LYS A 280 -17.10 -27.28 9.74
N THR A 281 -16.26 -27.36 10.78
CA THR A 281 -16.26 -26.43 11.91
C THR A 281 -15.02 -25.55 11.97
N LEU A 282 -13.87 -25.99 11.43
CA LEU A 282 -12.62 -25.20 11.47
C LEU A 282 -12.75 -23.83 10.77
N VAL A 283 -13.31 -23.80 9.56
CA VAL A 283 -13.53 -22.56 8.80
C VAL A 283 -14.50 -21.61 9.53
N PRO A 284 -15.67 -22.05 10.05
CA PRO A 284 -16.49 -21.24 10.94
C PRO A 284 -15.79 -20.67 12.18
N GLN A 285 -14.82 -21.37 12.79
CA GLN A 285 -14.05 -20.80 13.91
C GLN A 285 -13.13 -19.66 13.44
N VAL A 286 -12.49 -19.78 12.27
CA VAL A 286 -11.73 -18.67 11.66
C VAL A 286 -12.64 -17.49 11.31
N SER A 287 -13.82 -17.74 10.73
CA SER A 287 -14.83 -16.71 10.49
C SER A 287 -15.28 -16.01 11.78
N LEU A 288 -15.47 -16.75 12.88
CA LEU A 288 -15.84 -16.20 14.17
C LEU A 288 -14.72 -15.32 14.76
N LEU A 289 -13.47 -15.77 14.68
CA LEU A 289 -12.31 -15.00 15.11
C LEU A 289 -12.19 -13.69 14.34
N ALA A 290 -12.22 -13.76 13.01
CA ALA A 290 -12.12 -12.61 12.11
C ALA A 290 -13.29 -11.61 12.30
N ALA A 291 -14.52 -12.09 12.43
CA ALA A 291 -15.70 -11.24 12.63
C ALA A 291 -15.72 -10.52 13.99
N ASN A 292 -14.87 -10.92 14.95
CA ASN A 292 -14.71 -10.24 16.23
C ASN A 292 -13.39 -9.43 16.31
N PHE A 293 -12.70 -9.20 15.19
CA PHE A 293 -11.44 -8.44 15.14
C PHE A 293 -11.54 -6.97 15.62
N ASP A 294 -12.74 -6.44 15.87
CA ASP A 294 -12.91 -5.13 16.52
C ASP A 294 -13.26 -5.21 18.02
N GLY A 295 -13.83 -6.34 18.46
CA GLY A 295 -14.36 -6.52 19.82
C GLY A 295 -13.30 -6.71 20.91
N TYR A 296 -12.10 -7.16 20.56
CA TYR A 296 -11.00 -7.39 21.51
C TYR A 296 -9.78 -6.46 21.29
N TRP A 297 -9.75 -5.65 20.21
CA TRP A 297 -8.52 -4.98 19.73
C TRP A 297 -8.72 -3.49 19.42
N ALA A 298 -8.93 -2.70 20.47
CA ALA A 298 -9.15 -1.26 20.36
C ALA A 298 -7.98 -0.49 19.70
N ALA A 299 -6.74 -0.96 19.91
CA ALA A 299 -5.48 -0.27 19.63
C ALA A 299 -5.13 -0.19 18.13
N SER A 300 -5.23 -1.31 17.40
CA SER A 300 -4.77 -1.39 16.00
C SER A 300 -5.57 -0.46 15.07
N ARG A 301 -6.78 -0.06 15.49
CA ARG A 301 -7.62 0.96 14.83
C ARG A 301 -6.97 2.35 14.78
N ALA A 302 -5.97 2.61 15.63
CA ALA A 302 -5.19 3.84 15.60
C ALA A 302 -4.00 3.82 14.62
N LEU A 303 -3.69 2.65 14.05
CA LEU A 303 -2.67 2.48 13.00
C LEU A 303 -3.29 2.32 11.62
N ALA A 304 -4.40 1.56 11.54
CA ALA A 304 -5.12 1.32 10.31
C ALA A 304 -5.86 2.59 9.80
N SER A 305 -6.10 2.63 8.50
CA SER A 305 -7.16 3.47 7.91
C SER A 305 -8.52 3.05 8.52
N PRO A 306 -9.48 3.98 8.74
CA PRO A 306 -10.59 3.76 9.67
C PRO A 306 -11.58 2.65 9.22
N ASP A 307 -11.76 1.66 10.10
CA ASP A 307 -12.68 0.52 10.01
C ASP A 307 -12.71 -0.21 8.65
N ASN A 308 -11.84 -1.22 8.49
CA ASN A 308 -12.11 -2.28 7.52
C ASN A 308 -13.31 -3.11 8.01
N THR A 309 -14.36 -3.19 7.18
CA THR A 309 -15.67 -3.67 7.61
C THR A 309 -15.87 -5.16 7.38
N VAL A 310 -16.65 -5.81 8.26
CA VAL A 310 -17.13 -7.19 8.04
C VAL A 310 -17.80 -7.27 6.66
N ALA A 311 -17.36 -8.23 5.84
CA ALA A 311 -17.67 -8.35 4.41
C ALA A 311 -19.12 -7.94 4.06
N GLN A 312 -19.24 -6.78 3.43
CA GLN A 312 -20.52 -6.16 3.14
C GLN A 312 -21.12 -6.68 1.83
N ILE A 313 -22.44 -6.56 1.70
CA ILE A 313 -23.12 -6.74 0.41
C ILE A 313 -22.69 -5.57 -0.50
N SER A 314 -22.30 -5.88 -1.74
CA SER A 314 -21.80 -4.89 -2.70
C SER A 314 -22.83 -3.78 -2.97
N GLN A 315 -22.38 -2.52 -2.97
CA GLN A 315 -23.26 -1.34 -2.95
C GLN A 315 -23.26 -0.56 -4.27
N ASP A 316 -24.43 -0.21 -4.82
CA ASP A 316 -24.56 0.64 -6.03
C ASP A 316 -24.30 2.13 -5.76
N ALA A 317 -24.24 2.53 -4.48
CA ALA A 317 -23.89 3.87 -4.03
C ALA A 317 -23.12 3.79 -2.69
N ILE A 318 -22.19 4.71 -2.49
CA ILE A 318 -21.48 4.93 -1.21
C ILE A 318 -21.36 6.43 -0.95
N THR A 319 -21.51 6.85 0.31
CA THR A 319 -21.27 8.24 0.71
C THR A 319 -19.81 8.49 1.08
N VAL A 320 -19.33 9.73 0.95
CA VAL A 320 -17.98 10.14 1.37
C VAL A 320 -17.78 9.93 2.88
N GLY A 321 -18.84 10.00 3.69
CA GLY A 321 -18.82 9.62 5.10
C GLY A 321 -18.63 8.12 5.36
N GLU A 322 -19.11 7.25 4.47
CA GLU A 322 -18.91 5.79 4.55
C GLU A 322 -17.51 5.35 4.10
N LEU A 323 -16.79 6.20 3.33
CA LEU A 323 -15.33 6.08 3.13
C LEU A 323 -14.52 6.39 4.40
N LYS A 324 -15.16 6.97 5.43
CA LYS A 324 -14.63 7.26 6.78
C LYS A 324 -13.38 8.15 6.83
N LEU A 325 -13.09 8.89 5.77
CA LEU A 325 -11.87 9.73 5.56
C LEU A 325 -11.69 10.92 6.55
N GLY A 326 -12.42 10.95 7.67
CA GLY A 326 -12.41 12.04 8.62
C GLY A 326 -13.21 13.26 8.15
N THR A 327 -12.72 14.45 8.47
CA THR A 327 -13.32 15.72 8.02
C THR A 327 -12.54 16.25 6.83
N LEU A 328 -13.13 16.16 5.63
CA LEU A 328 -12.52 16.64 4.39
C LEU A 328 -12.67 18.16 4.27
N THR A 329 -11.72 18.88 4.86
CA THR A 329 -11.62 20.35 4.80
C THR A 329 -10.18 20.80 4.59
N ALA A 330 -9.98 21.72 3.64
CA ALA A 330 -8.72 22.42 3.43
C ALA A 330 -8.90 23.93 3.58
N SER A 331 -7.78 24.67 3.66
CA SER A 331 -7.77 26.13 3.72
C SER A 331 -6.49 26.71 3.13
N GLY A 332 -6.62 27.84 2.44
CA GLY A 332 -5.53 28.45 1.68
C GLY A 332 -5.91 29.81 1.07
N LEU A 333 -5.09 30.30 0.14
CA LEU A 333 -5.24 31.64 -0.44
C LEU A 333 -5.65 31.61 -1.91
N ASN A 334 -4.77 31.13 -2.81
CA ASN A 334 -4.97 31.15 -4.26
C ASN A 334 -5.37 29.80 -4.87
N HIS A 335 -5.07 28.69 -4.18
CA HIS A 335 -5.50 27.34 -4.53
C HIS A 335 -5.82 26.61 -3.23
N ILE A 336 -6.91 25.84 -3.21
CA ILE A 336 -7.41 25.12 -2.04
C ILE A 336 -7.95 23.78 -2.55
N GLU A 337 -7.41 22.68 -2.05
CA GLU A 337 -7.53 21.34 -2.62
C GLU A 337 -8.06 20.37 -1.55
N VAL A 338 -9.05 19.55 -1.89
CA VAL A 338 -9.61 18.52 -0.99
C VAL A 338 -9.70 17.19 -1.75
N ASP A 339 -8.80 16.27 -1.41
CA ASP A 339 -8.80 14.91 -1.96
C ASP A 339 -9.94 14.04 -1.41
N VAL A 340 -10.58 13.30 -2.31
CA VAL A 340 -11.52 12.22 -1.98
C VAL A 340 -10.99 10.91 -2.59
N PRO A 341 -10.04 10.22 -1.93
CA PRO A 341 -9.55 8.90 -2.36
C PRO A 341 -10.64 7.83 -2.24
N PHE A 342 -10.72 6.96 -3.24
CA PHE A 342 -11.77 5.95 -3.37
C PHE A 342 -11.28 4.75 -4.19
N GLY A 343 -11.37 3.54 -3.63
CA GLY A 343 -10.94 2.29 -4.29
C GLY A 343 -12.12 1.35 -4.58
N GLN A 344 -12.11 0.68 -5.73
CA GLN A 344 -13.22 -0.21 -6.13
C GLN A 344 -13.49 -1.33 -5.10
N SER A 345 -12.46 -1.77 -4.36
CA SER A 345 -12.59 -2.77 -3.30
C SER A 345 -13.45 -2.32 -2.11
N GLN A 346 -13.74 -1.01 -1.95
CA GLN A 346 -14.71 -0.49 -0.98
C GLN A 346 -16.17 -0.80 -1.39
N LEU A 347 -16.45 -0.94 -2.71
CA LEU A 347 -17.76 -1.34 -3.23
C LEU A 347 -17.98 -2.86 -3.26
N GLY A 348 -16.94 -3.65 -2.97
CA GLY A 348 -16.98 -5.12 -2.92
C GLY A 348 -17.18 -5.82 -4.28
N ARG A 349 -16.97 -5.13 -5.41
CA ARG A 349 -17.05 -5.66 -6.78
C ARG A 349 -16.40 -4.68 -7.78
N PRO A 350 -16.11 -5.08 -9.03
CA PRO A 350 -15.73 -4.13 -10.07
C PRO A 350 -16.87 -3.19 -10.46
N MET A 351 -16.54 -1.97 -10.84
CA MET A 351 -17.50 -0.93 -11.22
C MET A 351 -17.36 -0.48 -12.68
N LYS A 352 -18.42 0.13 -13.19
CA LYS A 352 -18.47 0.91 -14.43
C LYS A 352 -19.63 1.91 -14.37
N ASP A 353 -19.66 2.85 -15.31
CA ASP A 353 -20.70 3.87 -15.44
C ASP A 353 -20.86 4.64 -14.11
N VAL A 354 -19.74 5.18 -13.63
CA VAL A 354 -19.61 5.84 -12.33
C VAL A 354 -20.13 7.28 -12.42
N SER A 355 -20.98 7.69 -11.48
CA SER A 355 -21.52 9.04 -11.38
C SER A 355 -21.32 9.58 -9.97
N ILE A 356 -20.63 10.71 -9.85
CA ILE A 356 -20.32 11.36 -8.57
C ILE A 356 -21.21 12.58 -8.36
N ARG A 357 -21.56 12.85 -7.11
CA ARG A 357 -22.20 14.10 -6.69
C ARG A 357 -21.50 14.63 -5.44
N MET A 358 -20.64 15.62 -5.65
CA MET A 358 -19.93 16.30 -4.57
C MET A 358 -20.73 17.53 -4.14
N ILE A 359 -21.07 17.59 -2.86
CA ILE A 359 -21.78 18.71 -2.24
C ILE A 359 -20.94 19.25 -1.08
N GLY A 360 -21.08 20.53 -0.75
CA GLY A 360 -20.30 21.10 0.33
C GLY A 360 -20.35 22.61 0.42
N SER A 361 -19.32 23.19 1.04
CA SER A 361 -19.24 24.62 1.34
C SER A 361 -17.83 25.19 1.21
N TYR A 362 -17.77 26.50 1.00
CA TYR A 362 -16.55 27.29 1.02
C TYR A 362 -16.83 28.66 1.66
N VAL A 363 -15.79 29.33 2.17
CA VAL A 363 -15.95 30.72 2.66
C VAL A 363 -16.13 31.64 1.44
N PRO A 364 -17.25 32.41 1.34
CA PRO A 364 -17.49 33.32 0.22
C PRO A 364 -16.34 34.32 0.03
N LEU A 365 -15.92 34.50 -1.22
CA LEU A 365 -14.86 35.44 -1.55
C LEU A 365 -15.34 36.90 -1.41
N PRO A 366 -14.45 37.83 -1.00
CA PRO A 366 -14.74 39.25 -1.06
C PRO A 366 -14.80 39.73 -2.52
N ASN A 367 -15.58 40.77 -2.81
CA ASN A 367 -15.84 41.30 -4.16
C ASN A 367 -14.58 41.78 -4.93
N SER A 368 -13.40 41.78 -4.32
CA SER A 368 -12.09 42.02 -4.94
C SER A 368 -11.38 40.75 -5.43
N ARG A 369 -12.03 39.58 -5.32
CA ARG A 369 -11.55 38.28 -5.79
C ARG A 369 -12.65 37.55 -6.55
N ASN A 370 -12.23 36.69 -7.46
CA ASN A 370 -13.09 35.73 -8.17
C ASN A 370 -12.49 34.34 -8.00
N GLY A 371 -13.30 33.30 -8.10
CA GLY A 371 -12.80 31.93 -7.99
C GLY A 371 -13.61 30.94 -8.80
N GLU A 372 -13.00 29.79 -9.05
CA GLU A 372 -13.58 28.69 -9.80
C GLU A 372 -13.36 27.41 -9.00
N LEU A 373 -14.44 26.67 -8.77
CA LEU A 373 -14.41 25.38 -8.09
C LEU A 373 -14.52 24.29 -9.16
N SER A 374 -13.62 23.31 -9.14
CA SER A 374 -13.63 22.18 -10.06
C SER A 374 -13.50 20.83 -9.37
N ILE A 375 -13.78 19.79 -10.15
CA ILE A 375 -13.56 18.40 -9.78
C ILE A 375 -12.68 17.75 -10.85
N SER A 376 -11.55 17.20 -10.43
CA SER A 376 -10.59 16.51 -11.31
C SER A 376 -10.51 15.03 -10.97
N LEU A 377 -9.95 14.26 -11.91
CA LEU A 377 -9.48 12.90 -11.70
C LEU A 377 -8.12 12.76 -12.41
N GLY A 378 -7.04 12.97 -11.67
CA GLY A 378 -5.74 13.30 -12.26
C GLY A 378 -5.84 14.53 -13.16
N ASP A 379 -5.09 14.56 -14.28
CA ASP A 379 -5.11 15.68 -15.24
C ASP A 379 -6.48 15.93 -15.92
N SER A 380 -7.48 15.05 -15.70
CA SER A 380 -8.80 15.13 -16.34
C SER A 380 -9.80 15.92 -15.48
N ARG A 381 -10.01 17.18 -15.83
CA ARG A 381 -11.04 18.03 -15.23
C ARG A 381 -12.44 17.57 -15.66
N LEU A 382 -13.21 17.00 -14.74
CA LEU A 382 -14.54 16.44 -14.99
C LEU A 382 -15.62 17.53 -15.03
N ALA A 383 -15.59 18.47 -14.08
CA ALA A 383 -16.59 19.53 -13.94
C ALA A 383 -16.01 20.80 -13.32
N SER A 384 -16.69 21.94 -13.53
CA SER A 384 -16.28 23.24 -13.00
C SER A 384 -17.44 24.24 -12.91
N GLN A 385 -17.39 25.14 -11.92
CA GLN A 385 -18.30 26.28 -11.79
C GLN A 385 -17.62 27.49 -11.15
N THR A 386 -18.12 28.70 -11.42
CA THR A 386 -17.69 29.91 -10.71
C THR A 386 -18.26 29.93 -9.29
N VAL A 387 -17.44 30.29 -8.30
CA VAL A 387 -17.88 30.44 -6.91
C VAL A 387 -18.76 31.68 -6.73
N ASN A 388 -19.60 31.69 -5.70
CA ASN A 388 -20.60 32.75 -5.50
C ASN A 388 -20.89 33.02 -4.01
N GLU A 389 -21.70 34.06 -3.75
CA GLU A 389 -22.00 34.56 -2.39
C GLU A 389 -22.71 33.54 -1.47
N THR A 390 -23.22 32.42 -1.98
CA THR A 390 -23.90 31.41 -1.14
C THR A 390 -22.95 30.55 -0.29
N GLY A 391 -21.65 30.51 -0.64
CA GLY A 391 -20.66 29.69 0.08
C GLY A 391 -20.89 28.19 -0.04
N ARG A 392 -21.56 27.72 -1.11
CA ARG A 392 -21.98 26.32 -1.29
C ARG A 392 -21.75 25.81 -2.71
N PHE A 393 -21.61 24.49 -2.82
CA PHE A 393 -21.58 23.76 -4.08
C PHE A 393 -22.41 22.47 -4.02
N ASP A 394 -22.90 22.07 -5.20
CA ASP A 394 -23.60 20.81 -5.47
C ASP A 394 -23.32 20.51 -6.96
N ILE A 395 -22.37 19.62 -7.24
CA ILE A 395 -21.92 19.28 -8.60
C ILE A 395 -22.11 17.77 -8.79
N GLY A 396 -22.97 17.40 -9.75
CA GLY A 396 -23.05 16.05 -10.29
C GLY A 396 -22.29 15.93 -11.61
N VAL A 397 -21.50 14.87 -11.78
CA VAL A 397 -20.80 14.57 -13.03
C VAL A 397 -20.56 13.07 -13.20
N ASP A 398 -20.67 12.59 -14.43
CA ASP A 398 -20.38 11.21 -14.81
C ASP A 398 -18.89 11.05 -15.15
N VAL A 399 -18.26 9.98 -14.67
CA VAL A 399 -16.84 9.68 -14.88
C VAL A 399 -16.68 8.79 -16.13
N PRO A 400 -15.93 9.22 -17.16
CA PRO A 400 -15.64 8.39 -18.33
C PRO A 400 -14.99 7.05 -17.93
N ASN A 401 -15.48 5.95 -18.50
CA ASN A 401 -15.05 4.59 -18.16
C ASN A 401 -13.54 4.35 -18.41
N GLU A 402 -12.96 5.07 -19.38
CA GLU A 402 -11.53 5.09 -19.73
C GLU A 402 -10.64 5.76 -18.67
N LEU A 403 -11.20 6.57 -17.77
CA LEU A 403 -10.49 7.16 -16.63
C LEU A 403 -10.53 6.25 -15.38
N LEU A 404 -11.36 5.20 -15.38
CA LEU A 404 -11.45 4.29 -14.24
C LEU A 404 -10.14 3.51 -14.05
N ARG A 405 -9.75 3.34 -12.79
CA ARG A 405 -8.61 2.57 -12.30
C ARG A 405 -9.09 1.76 -11.09
N ARG A 406 -8.23 0.89 -10.54
CA ARG A 406 -8.53 0.19 -9.27
C ARG A 406 -8.76 1.19 -8.12
N ASP A 407 -7.88 2.18 -8.06
CA ASP A 407 -7.84 3.22 -7.04
C ASP A 407 -7.97 4.58 -7.75
N LEU A 408 -8.88 5.43 -7.25
CA LEU A 408 -9.17 6.77 -7.75
C LEU A 408 -8.92 7.79 -6.65
N THR A 409 -8.72 9.05 -7.03
CA THR A 409 -8.78 10.18 -6.12
C THR A 409 -9.47 11.33 -6.85
N PHE A 410 -10.63 11.74 -6.34
CA PHE A 410 -11.34 12.89 -6.86
C PHE A 410 -10.84 14.13 -6.14
N GLU A 411 -10.09 14.95 -6.85
CA GLU A 411 -9.62 16.26 -6.40
C GLU A 411 -10.81 17.23 -6.45
N VAL A 412 -11.19 17.83 -5.33
CA VAL A 412 -12.15 18.95 -5.30
C VAL A 412 -11.37 20.22 -4.98
N SER A 413 -11.12 21.04 -6.00
CA SER A 413 -10.26 22.22 -5.92
C SER A 413 -11.02 23.53 -6.10
N MET A 414 -10.51 24.59 -5.48
CA MET A 414 -10.99 25.97 -5.63
C MET A 414 -9.83 26.92 -5.90
N ASP A 415 -9.68 27.32 -7.16
CA ASP A 415 -8.75 28.36 -7.60
C ASP A 415 -9.33 29.74 -7.31
N VAL A 416 -8.49 30.64 -6.79
CA VAL A 416 -8.88 32.00 -6.38
C VAL A 416 -7.92 33.04 -6.96
N THR A 417 -8.49 34.00 -7.70
CA THR A 417 -7.78 35.08 -8.38
C THR A 417 -8.17 36.44 -7.83
N GLY A 418 -7.21 37.36 -7.77
CA GLY A 418 -7.39 38.73 -7.28
C GLY A 418 -6.26 39.17 -6.35
N ASP A 419 -6.48 40.26 -5.61
CA ASP A 419 -5.46 40.83 -4.74
C ASP A 419 -5.29 40.02 -3.44
N PHE A 420 -4.05 39.66 -3.13
CA PHE A 420 -3.65 39.01 -1.88
C PHE A 420 -2.67 39.91 -1.10
N GLN A 421 -2.96 40.09 0.19
CA GLN A 421 -2.13 40.83 1.15
C GLN A 421 -1.87 39.99 2.40
N CYS A 422 -0.69 40.10 2.98
CA CYS A 422 -0.17 39.08 3.90
C CYS A 422 -0.35 39.50 5.36
N GLY A 423 -0.68 38.54 6.23
CA GLY A 423 -1.18 38.82 7.58
C GLY A 423 -2.55 39.50 7.64
N THR A 424 -3.11 39.95 6.50
CA THR A 424 -4.40 40.66 6.42
C THR A 424 -5.44 39.97 5.54
N SER A 425 -5.04 39.10 4.61
CA SER A 425 -5.96 38.19 3.93
C SER A 425 -6.26 37.01 4.84
N SER A 426 -7.52 36.87 5.25
CA SER A 426 -8.01 35.57 5.71
C SER A 426 -7.82 34.54 4.58
N PRO A 427 -7.40 33.31 4.88
CA PRO A 427 -7.59 32.19 3.96
C PRO A 427 -9.08 31.97 3.72
N SER A 428 -9.42 31.43 2.55
CA SER A 428 -10.72 30.77 2.38
C SER A 428 -10.56 29.29 2.77
N SER A 429 -11.67 28.66 3.15
CA SER A 429 -11.73 27.22 3.37
C SER A 429 -12.62 26.56 2.33
N LEU A 430 -12.39 25.27 2.07
CA LEU A 430 -13.20 24.40 1.24
C LEU A 430 -13.49 23.12 2.02
N THR A 431 -14.75 22.70 2.07
CA THR A 431 -15.21 21.53 2.82
C THR A 431 -16.13 20.70 1.93
N VAL A 432 -15.79 19.42 1.74
CA VAL A 432 -16.67 18.41 1.14
C VAL A 432 -17.57 17.84 2.23
N ASP A 433 -18.89 17.81 1.99
CA ASP A 433 -19.85 17.25 2.93
C ASP A 433 -19.79 15.70 2.88
N PRO A 434 -19.75 15.00 4.04
CA PRO A 434 -19.82 13.54 4.09
C PRO A 434 -21.04 12.93 3.38
N ALA A 435 -22.13 13.67 3.18
CA ALA A 435 -23.31 13.25 2.42
C ALA A 435 -23.15 13.33 0.89
N SER A 436 -21.98 13.73 0.38
CA SER A 436 -21.59 13.56 -1.03
C SER A 436 -21.60 12.07 -1.41
N THR A 437 -21.98 11.75 -2.65
CA THR A 437 -22.22 10.36 -3.09
C THR A 437 -21.39 9.97 -4.31
N ILE A 438 -20.84 8.76 -4.30
CA ILE A 438 -20.31 8.07 -5.47
C ILE A 438 -21.29 6.94 -5.80
N THR A 439 -21.76 6.86 -7.04
CA THR A 439 -22.69 5.82 -7.51
C THR A 439 -22.12 5.10 -8.73
N SER A 440 -22.46 3.83 -8.93
CA SER A 440 -21.94 3.04 -10.06
C SER A 440 -22.80 1.81 -10.35
N THR A 441 -22.51 1.13 -11.46
CA THR A 441 -23.06 -0.18 -11.78
C THR A 441 -21.96 -1.25 -11.79
N THR A 442 -22.31 -2.52 -11.62
CA THR A 442 -21.34 -3.63 -11.68
C THR A 442 -20.64 -3.70 -13.04
N GLY A 443 -19.31 -3.67 -13.04
CA GLY A 443 -18.48 -3.94 -14.22
C GLY A 443 -18.36 -5.44 -14.46
N PHE A 444 -19.01 -5.96 -15.50
CA PHE A 444 -18.71 -7.29 -16.03
C PHE A 444 -18.71 -7.28 -17.58
N PRO A 445 -17.57 -7.55 -18.25
CA PRO A 445 -16.23 -7.67 -17.66
C PRO A 445 -15.81 -6.40 -16.89
N PRO A 446 -14.82 -6.48 -15.99
CA PRO A 446 -14.36 -5.34 -15.20
C PRO A 446 -13.87 -4.17 -16.07
N THR A 447 -13.95 -2.96 -15.50
CA THR A 447 -13.38 -1.76 -16.10
C THR A 447 -12.57 -0.99 -15.04
N PRO A 448 -11.23 -0.88 -15.17
CA PRO A 448 -10.38 -1.60 -16.11
C PRO A 448 -10.35 -3.11 -15.83
N GLY A 449 -9.92 -3.90 -16.82
CA GLY A 449 -9.68 -5.34 -16.68
C GLY A 449 -8.26 -5.68 -16.18
N GLY A 450 -7.91 -6.97 -16.24
CA GLY A 450 -6.55 -7.44 -15.95
C GLY A 450 -6.18 -7.28 -14.48
N PHE A 451 -4.90 -7.02 -14.18
CA PHE A 451 -4.44 -6.82 -12.79
C PHE A 451 -5.09 -5.62 -12.10
N GLN A 452 -5.57 -4.63 -12.85
CA GLN A 452 -6.33 -3.50 -12.31
C GLN A 452 -7.77 -3.85 -11.92
N ALA A 453 -8.26 -5.05 -12.27
CA ALA A 453 -9.51 -5.62 -11.73
C ALA A 453 -9.32 -6.29 -10.36
N LEU A 454 -8.08 -6.64 -10.00
CA LEU A 454 -7.74 -7.24 -8.71
C LEU A 454 -7.52 -6.15 -7.65
N PRO A 455 -8.09 -6.25 -6.44
CA PRO A 455 -8.76 -7.42 -5.88
C PRO A 455 -10.28 -7.38 -6.01
N GLN A 456 -10.88 -6.31 -6.55
CA GLN A 456 -12.32 -6.09 -6.49
C GLN A 456 -13.14 -7.13 -7.27
N SER A 457 -12.58 -7.71 -8.33
CA SER A 457 -13.17 -8.84 -9.06
C SER A 457 -13.25 -10.14 -8.25
N MET A 458 -12.46 -10.27 -7.18
CA MET A 458 -12.38 -11.44 -6.31
C MET A 458 -13.23 -11.30 -5.02
N LEU A 459 -13.91 -10.17 -4.84
CA LEU A 459 -14.65 -9.86 -3.62
C LEU A 459 -16.13 -10.30 -3.66
N PRO A 460 -16.74 -10.58 -2.48
CA PRO A 460 -16.07 -10.88 -1.21
C PRO A 460 -15.52 -12.32 -1.18
N THR A 461 -15.96 -13.19 -2.08
CA THR A 461 -15.71 -14.64 -2.05
C THR A 461 -15.12 -15.11 -3.37
N LEU A 462 -13.98 -15.80 -3.29
CA LEU A 462 -13.34 -16.49 -4.42
C LEU A 462 -13.16 -17.97 -4.11
N ASP A 463 -13.29 -18.81 -5.14
CA ASP A 463 -12.92 -20.22 -5.05
C ASP A 463 -11.44 -20.42 -5.43
N VAL A 464 -10.75 -21.31 -4.74
CA VAL A 464 -9.32 -21.54 -4.91
C VAL A 464 -9.09 -22.98 -5.35
N GLY A 465 -8.49 -23.15 -6.52
CA GLY A 465 -8.09 -24.45 -7.07
C GLY A 465 -6.59 -24.65 -6.89
N LEU A 466 -6.20 -25.72 -6.20
CA LEU A 466 -4.81 -26.13 -6.06
C LEU A 466 -4.56 -27.38 -6.93
N SER A 467 -3.65 -27.31 -7.90
CA SER A 467 -3.40 -28.38 -8.88
C SER A 467 -3.03 -29.71 -8.24
N HIS A 468 -2.08 -29.68 -7.29
CA HIS A 468 -1.62 -30.86 -6.55
C HIS A 468 -2.39 -31.04 -5.24
N GLY A 469 -3.06 -29.98 -4.76
CA GLY A 469 -3.76 -29.99 -3.48
C GLY A 469 -2.83 -30.12 -2.27
N ASP A 470 -1.56 -29.79 -2.42
CA ASP A 470 -0.52 -29.97 -1.40
C ASP A 470 -0.16 -28.67 -0.67
N PHE A 471 0.85 -28.76 0.19
CA PHE A 471 1.33 -27.61 0.98
C PHE A 471 2.05 -26.55 0.13
N ALA A 472 2.72 -26.92 -0.96
CA ALA A 472 3.43 -25.96 -1.81
C ALA A 472 2.44 -25.10 -2.61
N ASP A 473 1.39 -25.71 -3.14
CA ASP A 473 0.30 -24.97 -3.79
C ASP A 473 -0.49 -24.10 -2.79
N LEU A 474 -0.66 -24.54 -1.53
CA LEU A 474 -1.23 -23.70 -0.46
C LEU A 474 -0.40 -22.42 -0.24
N VAL A 475 0.93 -22.54 -0.14
CA VAL A 475 1.82 -21.38 0.04
C VAL A 475 1.71 -20.43 -1.16
N ARG A 476 1.69 -20.93 -2.40
CA ARG A 476 1.51 -20.10 -3.61
C ARG A 476 0.18 -19.35 -3.61
N ALA A 477 -0.92 -20.03 -3.26
CA ALA A 477 -2.22 -19.40 -3.10
C ALA A 477 -2.22 -18.32 -2.00
N GLN A 478 -1.57 -18.60 -0.86
CA GLN A 478 -1.53 -17.66 0.26
C GLN A 478 -0.77 -16.38 -0.06
N ARG A 479 0.34 -16.47 -0.80
CA ARG A 479 1.12 -15.30 -1.25
C ARG A 479 0.29 -14.38 -2.13
N LEU A 480 -0.44 -14.93 -3.10
CA LEU A 480 -1.35 -14.17 -3.97
C LEU A 480 -2.59 -13.63 -3.23
N VAL A 481 -3.19 -14.41 -2.32
CA VAL A 481 -4.30 -13.93 -1.46
C VAL A 481 -3.85 -12.75 -0.58
N VAL A 482 -2.64 -12.80 -0.02
CA VAL A 482 -2.08 -11.69 0.78
C VAL A 482 -1.78 -10.47 -0.10
N ALA A 483 -1.19 -10.66 -1.29
CA ALA A 483 -0.94 -9.56 -2.23
C ALA A 483 -2.24 -8.85 -2.66
N MET A 484 -3.28 -9.62 -3.00
CA MET A 484 -4.61 -9.07 -3.30
C MET A 484 -5.26 -8.42 -2.07
N GLN A 485 -5.13 -9.00 -0.87
CA GLN A 485 -5.74 -8.44 0.34
C GLN A 485 -5.12 -7.09 0.75
N ARG A 486 -3.83 -6.86 0.51
CA ARG A 486 -3.17 -5.56 0.76
C ARG A 486 -3.75 -4.41 -0.07
N LEU A 487 -4.44 -4.72 -1.18
CA LEU A 487 -5.15 -3.76 -2.04
C LEU A 487 -6.66 -3.70 -1.75
N SER A 488 -7.14 -4.37 -0.69
CA SER A 488 -8.56 -4.55 -0.42
C SER A 488 -8.99 -4.05 0.96
N TYR A 489 -9.84 -3.02 0.95
CA TYR A 489 -10.54 -2.53 2.15
C TYR A 489 -11.48 -3.59 2.75
N LEU A 490 -12.07 -4.47 1.93
CA LEU A 490 -12.90 -5.57 2.39
C LEU A 490 -12.10 -6.89 2.51
N PRO A 491 -12.44 -7.78 3.45
CA PRO A 491 -11.77 -9.06 3.61
C PRO A 491 -12.19 -10.05 2.51
N LEU A 492 -11.19 -10.63 1.82
CA LEU A 492 -11.36 -11.76 0.89
C LEU A 492 -11.74 -13.04 1.67
N GLN A 493 -12.65 -13.82 1.10
CA GLN A 493 -13.12 -15.11 1.65
C GLN A 493 -12.75 -16.26 0.70
N PRO A 494 -11.47 -16.66 0.63
CA PRO A 494 -11.01 -17.76 -0.22
C PRO A 494 -11.51 -19.12 0.28
N ARG A 495 -11.99 -19.97 -0.64
CA ARG A 495 -12.50 -21.31 -0.34
C ARG A 495 -11.82 -22.35 -1.22
N VAL A 496 -11.12 -23.33 -0.64
CA VAL A 496 -10.38 -24.32 -1.43
C VAL A 496 -11.29 -25.45 -1.88
N LEU A 497 -11.45 -25.58 -3.20
CA LEU A 497 -12.24 -26.60 -3.88
C LEU A 497 -11.32 -27.59 -4.63
N PRO A 498 -11.82 -28.74 -5.08
CA PRO A 498 -11.14 -29.53 -6.11
C PRO A 498 -10.84 -28.67 -7.34
N PHE A 499 -9.66 -28.84 -7.92
CA PHE A 499 -9.09 -27.96 -8.95
C PHE A 499 -10.01 -27.69 -10.15
N GLY A 500 -10.67 -28.74 -10.66
CA GLY A 500 -11.66 -28.62 -11.75
C GLY A 500 -12.97 -27.94 -11.36
N ASP A 501 -13.40 -28.06 -10.10
CA ASP A 501 -14.61 -27.41 -9.58
C ASP A 501 -14.38 -25.90 -9.42
N ALA A 502 -13.19 -25.49 -8.94
CA ALA A 502 -12.77 -24.08 -8.93
C ALA A 502 -12.70 -23.49 -10.34
N ALA A 503 -12.05 -24.19 -11.28
CA ALA A 503 -11.88 -23.75 -12.67
C ALA A 503 -13.19 -23.68 -13.48
N THR A 504 -14.28 -24.26 -12.97
CA THR A 504 -15.62 -24.20 -13.59
C THR A 504 -16.68 -23.54 -12.69
N SER A 505 -16.26 -22.89 -11.59
CA SER A 505 -17.15 -22.17 -10.69
C SER A 505 -17.79 -20.96 -11.38
N SER A 506 -18.99 -20.57 -10.94
CA SER A 506 -19.62 -19.30 -11.32
C SER A 506 -19.13 -18.12 -10.48
N LEU A 507 -18.23 -18.37 -9.53
CA LEU A 507 -17.56 -17.34 -8.72
C LEU A 507 -16.17 -17.03 -9.29
N PRO A 508 -15.56 -15.90 -8.88
CA PRO A 508 -14.17 -15.61 -9.17
C PRO A 508 -13.26 -16.73 -8.66
N ALA A 509 -12.20 -17.05 -9.40
CA ALA A 509 -11.34 -18.19 -9.11
C ALA A 509 -9.84 -17.84 -9.08
N LEU A 510 -9.11 -18.36 -8.10
CA LEU A 510 -7.65 -18.40 -8.08
C LEU A 510 -7.17 -19.83 -8.34
N LEU A 511 -6.48 -20.04 -9.46
CA LEU A 511 -5.96 -21.35 -9.87
C LEU A 511 -4.43 -21.37 -9.72
N ILE A 512 -3.94 -22.24 -8.84
CA ILE A 512 -2.51 -22.55 -8.73
C ILE A 512 -2.25 -23.80 -9.57
N ALA A 513 -1.61 -23.60 -10.72
CA ALA A 513 -1.24 -24.61 -11.70
C ALA A 513 0.28 -24.56 -11.91
N ALA A 514 1.04 -24.75 -10.83
CA ALA A 514 2.47 -24.44 -10.80
C ALA A 514 3.33 -25.33 -11.74
N ASP A 515 2.78 -26.41 -12.29
CA ASP A 515 3.35 -27.27 -13.32
C ASP A 515 2.89 -26.91 -14.76
N GLY A 516 2.03 -25.90 -14.92
CA GLY A 516 1.40 -25.51 -16.19
C GLY A 516 0.10 -26.25 -16.52
N THR A 517 -0.32 -27.26 -15.75
CA THR A 517 -1.49 -28.08 -16.09
C THR A 517 -2.80 -27.41 -15.64
N LEU A 518 -3.54 -26.79 -16.56
CA LEU A 518 -4.88 -26.22 -16.28
C LEU A 518 -6.04 -27.07 -16.83
N PRO A 519 -7.24 -27.00 -16.23
CA PRO A 519 -8.43 -27.67 -16.76
C PRO A 519 -8.99 -26.93 -17.98
N THR A 520 -9.31 -27.66 -19.04
CA THR A 520 -10.13 -27.12 -20.14
C THR A 520 -11.52 -26.74 -19.60
N PRO A 521 -12.09 -25.58 -19.96
CA PRO A 521 -11.75 -24.74 -21.11
C PRO A 521 -11.15 -23.37 -20.74
N VAL A 522 -10.37 -23.25 -19.66
CA VAL A 522 -9.71 -21.98 -19.32
C VAL A 522 -8.71 -21.63 -20.43
N ALA A 523 -9.01 -20.58 -21.20
CA ALA A 523 -8.12 -20.01 -22.21
C ALA A 523 -7.39 -18.81 -21.60
N LEU A 524 -6.07 -18.80 -21.70
CA LEU A 524 -5.23 -17.83 -21.01
C LEU A 524 -4.74 -16.69 -21.94
N PRO A 525 -4.40 -15.51 -21.38
CA PRO A 525 -3.69 -14.46 -22.12
C PRO A 525 -2.43 -14.96 -22.85
N MET A 526 -1.65 -15.88 -22.25
CA MET A 526 -0.49 -16.49 -22.92
C MET A 526 -0.86 -17.29 -24.19
N ASP A 527 -2.05 -17.90 -24.26
CA ASP A 527 -2.51 -18.67 -25.42
C ASP A 527 -2.84 -17.78 -26.63
N THR A 528 -3.24 -16.54 -26.38
CA THR A 528 -3.70 -15.57 -27.40
C THR A 528 -2.69 -14.47 -27.73
N ALA A 529 -1.62 -14.33 -26.93
CA ALA A 529 -0.64 -13.26 -27.06
C ALA A 529 0.16 -13.30 -28.37
N ASP A 530 0.48 -12.10 -28.89
CA ASP A 530 1.37 -11.96 -30.04
C ASP A 530 2.81 -12.37 -29.67
N GLN A 531 3.28 -13.48 -30.25
CA GLN A 531 4.63 -13.99 -29.96
C GLN A 531 5.76 -13.09 -30.52
N GLY A 532 5.47 -12.11 -31.37
CA GLY A 532 6.41 -11.06 -31.75
C GLY A 532 6.57 -10.05 -30.63
N LEU A 533 5.45 -9.56 -30.07
CA LEU A 533 5.43 -8.67 -28.91
C LEU A 533 6.14 -9.30 -27.69
N LEU A 534 5.82 -10.56 -27.36
CA LEU A 534 6.46 -11.25 -26.24
C LEU A 534 7.98 -11.46 -26.46
N ARG A 535 8.42 -11.71 -27.70
CA ARG A 535 9.87 -11.77 -28.02
C ARG A 535 10.54 -10.39 -27.92
N LEU A 536 9.84 -9.30 -28.23
CA LEU A 536 10.37 -7.94 -28.07
C LEU A 536 10.54 -7.55 -26.60
N GLN A 537 9.71 -8.10 -25.70
CA GLN A 537 9.88 -7.99 -24.24
C GLN A 537 10.88 -9.01 -23.64
N GLY A 538 11.51 -9.85 -24.47
CA GLY A 538 12.58 -10.77 -24.04
C GLY A 538 12.16 -12.21 -23.74
N LEU A 539 10.92 -12.63 -24.03
CA LEU A 539 10.52 -14.04 -23.87
C LEU A 539 11.11 -14.91 -25.00
N GLU A 540 12.05 -15.78 -24.65
CA GLU A 540 12.52 -16.87 -25.51
C GLU A 540 11.53 -18.06 -25.45
N PHE A 541 10.71 -18.21 -26.51
CA PHE A 541 9.77 -19.33 -26.64
C PHE A 541 10.48 -20.69 -26.66
N GLY A 542 10.08 -21.58 -25.75
CA GLY A 542 10.78 -22.84 -25.47
C GLY A 542 11.82 -22.75 -24.35
N GLY A 543 12.06 -21.55 -23.82
CA GLY A 543 12.69 -21.33 -22.52
C GLY A 543 11.71 -21.61 -21.36
N GLN A 544 12.25 -21.64 -20.14
CA GLN A 544 11.49 -21.81 -18.91
C GLN A 544 11.03 -20.45 -18.36
N TYR A 545 9.80 -20.37 -17.88
CA TYR A 545 9.21 -19.15 -17.34
C TYR A 545 8.08 -19.47 -16.35
N GLY A 546 7.84 -18.53 -15.44
CA GLY A 546 6.61 -18.45 -14.64
C GLY A 546 5.69 -17.40 -15.25
N ALA A 547 4.38 -17.57 -15.11
CA ALA A 547 3.42 -16.56 -15.51
C ALA A 547 2.25 -16.46 -14.52
N LEU A 548 1.88 -15.22 -14.19
CA LEU A 548 0.65 -14.88 -13.49
C LEU A 548 -0.27 -14.19 -14.49
N GLN A 549 -1.53 -14.61 -14.56
CA GLN A 549 -2.43 -14.22 -15.64
C GLN A 549 -3.84 -13.96 -15.09
N VAL A 550 -4.55 -13.00 -15.67
CA VAL A 550 -5.94 -12.66 -15.32
C VAL A 550 -6.80 -12.80 -16.57
N VAL A 551 -7.92 -13.51 -16.48
CA VAL A 551 -8.88 -13.63 -17.60
C VAL A 551 -10.32 -13.49 -17.13
N SER A 552 -11.05 -12.58 -17.77
CA SER A 552 -12.52 -12.53 -17.63
C SER A 552 -13.14 -13.66 -18.44
N GLY A 553 -13.72 -14.64 -17.74
CA GLY A 553 -14.55 -15.68 -18.32
C GLY A 553 -15.92 -15.16 -18.74
N SER A 554 -16.87 -16.08 -18.98
CA SER A 554 -18.22 -15.70 -19.43
C SER A 554 -19.11 -15.12 -18.31
N HIS A 555 -18.81 -15.40 -17.04
CA HIS A 555 -19.62 -15.01 -15.88
C HIS A 555 -18.78 -14.70 -14.62
N ASN A 556 -17.48 -14.94 -14.66
CA ASN A 556 -16.54 -14.81 -13.54
C ASN A 556 -15.16 -14.36 -14.06
N GLU A 557 -14.23 -14.10 -13.15
CA GLU A 557 -12.83 -13.82 -13.46
C GLU A 557 -11.93 -14.90 -12.87
N VAL A 558 -10.85 -15.24 -13.58
CA VAL A 558 -9.90 -16.27 -13.17
C VAL A 558 -8.50 -15.66 -13.11
N VAL A 559 -7.86 -15.76 -11.94
CA VAL A 559 -6.42 -15.53 -11.76
C VAL A 559 -5.72 -16.88 -11.83
N ALA A 560 -4.74 -17.04 -12.70
CA ALA A 560 -3.98 -18.27 -12.87
C ALA A 560 -2.48 -18.03 -12.64
N LEU A 561 -1.87 -18.82 -11.75
CA LEU A 561 -0.43 -18.93 -11.60
C LEU A 561 0.05 -20.20 -12.30
N THR A 562 0.96 -20.06 -13.25
CA THR A 562 1.40 -21.09 -14.20
C THR A 562 2.92 -21.12 -14.38
N SER A 563 3.45 -22.19 -14.96
CA SER A 563 4.83 -22.29 -15.45
C SER A 563 4.91 -23.14 -16.72
N GLU A 564 6.08 -23.15 -17.37
CA GLU A 564 6.42 -24.09 -18.46
C GLU A 564 6.92 -25.44 -17.91
N GLY A 565 6.22 -26.04 -16.93
CA GLY A 565 6.54 -27.37 -16.40
C GLY A 565 7.48 -27.44 -15.18
N ASP A 566 7.85 -26.31 -14.59
CA ASP A 566 8.70 -26.26 -13.38
C ASP A 566 8.19 -25.20 -12.40
N ALA A 567 7.66 -25.68 -11.27
CA ALA A 567 7.10 -24.84 -10.21
C ALA A 567 8.11 -23.85 -9.59
N ALA A 568 9.42 -24.10 -9.75
CA ALA A 568 10.45 -23.17 -9.31
C ALA A 568 10.38 -21.80 -10.02
N ASP A 569 9.87 -21.71 -11.25
CA ASP A 569 9.69 -20.42 -11.93
C ASP A 569 8.44 -19.68 -11.44
N ALA A 570 7.37 -20.40 -11.10
CA ALA A 570 6.20 -19.81 -10.45
C ALA A 570 6.57 -19.25 -9.07
N ASP A 571 7.35 -20.00 -8.30
CA ASP A 571 7.91 -19.52 -7.02
C ASP A 571 8.88 -18.34 -7.23
N GLY A 572 9.66 -18.34 -8.31
CA GLY A 572 10.53 -17.23 -8.72
C GLY A 572 9.77 -15.95 -9.05
N LEU A 573 8.65 -16.04 -9.77
CA LEU A 573 7.75 -14.92 -10.05
C LEU A 573 7.17 -14.32 -8.76
N LEU A 574 6.69 -15.17 -7.84
CA LEU A 574 6.19 -14.73 -6.54
C LEU A 574 7.30 -14.08 -5.68
N ASN A 575 8.52 -14.62 -5.72
CA ASN A 575 9.69 -14.02 -5.05
C ASN A 575 10.04 -12.63 -5.61
N TRP A 576 9.83 -12.40 -6.91
CA TRP A 576 10.01 -11.07 -7.50
C TRP A 576 8.90 -10.10 -7.08
N LEU A 577 7.63 -10.54 -7.04
CA LEU A 577 6.51 -9.71 -6.57
C LEU A 577 6.73 -9.26 -5.12
N GLU A 578 7.11 -10.15 -4.22
CA GLU A 578 7.39 -9.82 -2.81
C GLU A 578 8.68 -9.01 -2.61
N GLY A 579 9.54 -8.89 -3.63
CA GLY A 579 10.76 -8.10 -3.61
C GLY A 579 10.55 -6.58 -3.60
N GLY A 580 9.31 -6.09 -3.72
CA GLY A 580 8.94 -4.69 -3.54
C GLY A 580 7.45 -4.57 -3.23
N LYS A 581 7.08 -3.86 -2.15
CA LYS A 581 5.71 -3.88 -1.58
C LYS A 581 4.63 -3.48 -2.59
N ASP A 582 4.98 -2.62 -3.55
CA ASP A 582 4.05 -2.01 -4.50
C ASP A 582 3.98 -2.73 -5.84
N ARG A 583 4.89 -3.69 -6.13
CA ARG A 583 5.01 -4.35 -7.45
C ARG A 583 3.74 -5.04 -7.95
N PHE A 584 2.93 -5.57 -7.04
CA PHE A 584 1.64 -6.18 -7.38
C PHE A 584 0.54 -5.12 -7.63
N ALA A 585 0.67 -3.94 -6.99
CA ALA A 585 -0.24 -2.81 -7.17
C ALA A 585 -0.01 -2.09 -8.51
N GLU A 586 1.25 -2.03 -8.95
CA GLU A 586 1.72 -1.36 -10.17
C GLU A 586 1.35 -2.07 -11.47
N LEU A 587 1.00 -3.36 -11.43
CA LEU A 587 0.65 -4.15 -12.63
C LEU A 587 -0.56 -3.55 -13.38
N THR A 588 -0.45 -3.45 -14.71
CA THR A 588 -1.47 -2.82 -15.57
C THR A 588 -2.08 -3.75 -16.62
N GLY A 589 -1.31 -4.74 -17.08
CA GLY A 589 -1.75 -5.72 -18.08
C GLY A 589 -2.73 -6.78 -17.56
N ASP A 590 -2.86 -7.87 -18.31
CA ASP A 590 -3.54 -9.11 -17.91
C ASP A 590 -2.59 -10.32 -17.89
N LEU A 591 -1.34 -10.13 -18.30
CA LEU A 591 -0.29 -11.15 -18.35
C LEU A 591 1.02 -10.61 -17.74
N LEU A 592 1.49 -11.20 -16.64
CA LEU A 592 2.83 -10.99 -16.08
C LEU A 592 3.67 -12.23 -16.35
N VAL A 593 4.82 -12.06 -17.02
CA VAL A 593 5.74 -13.14 -17.37
C VAL A 593 7.08 -12.94 -16.67
N ALA A 594 7.63 -14.02 -16.10
CA ALA A 594 8.95 -14.07 -15.48
C ALA A 594 9.82 -15.13 -16.20
N PRO A 595 10.57 -14.76 -17.26
CA PRO A 595 11.47 -15.68 -17.95
C PRO A 595 12.68 -16.04 -17.05
N ARG A 596 13.05 -17.33 -17.00
CA ARG A 596 14.10 -17.82 -16.08
C ARG A 596 15.45 -17.13 -16.34
N GLY A 597 15.86 -16.26 -15.41
CA GLY A 597 17.12 -15.52 -15.49
C GLY A 597 17.03 -14.16 -16.19
N SER A 598 15.83 -13.68 -16.53
CA SER A 598 15.56 -12.32 -17.02
C SER A 598 14.71 -11.54 -16.00
N GLU A 599 14.52 -10.24 -16.24
CA GLU A 599 13.59 -9.43 -15.45
C GLU A 599 12.13 -9.69 -15.90
N PRO A 600 11.17 -9.85 -14.97
CA PRO A 600 9.76 -9.98 -15.31
C PRO A 600 9.15 -8.72 -15.93
N PHE A 601 8.12 -8.90 -16.75
CA PHE A 601 7.40 -7.82 -17.43
C PHE A 601 5.90 -8.09 -17.52
N ASP A 602 5.06 -7.04 -17.48
CA ASP A 602 3.62 -7.14 -17.71
C ASP A 602 3.21 -6.70 -19.14
N VAL A 603 2.13 -7.27 -19.65
CA VAL A 603 1.56 -7.01 -20.97
C VAL A 603 0.04 -7.03 -20.88
N GLY A 604 -0.61 -6.08 -21.55
CA GLY A 604 -2.04 -6.16 -21.87
C GLY A 604 -2.25 -6.90 -23.19
N VAL A 605 -2.82 -8.10 -23.12
CA VAL A 605 -3.17 -8.96 -24.26
C VAL A 605 -4.64 -8.75 -24.65
N ASN A 606 -5.55 -8.87 -23.68
CA ASN A 606 -7.00 -8.75 -23.88
C ASN A 606 -7.58 -7.45 -23.27
N VAL A 607 -6.77 -6.69 -22.53
CA VAL A 607 -7.13 -5.39 -21.96
C VAL A 607 -6.70 -4.23 -22.86
N ALA A 608 -7.50 -3.16 -22.87
CA ALA A 608 -7.10 -1.91 -23.52
C ALA A 608 -5.92 -1.27 -22.75
N PRO A 609 -4.91 -0.70 -23.43
CA PRO A 609 -3.87 0.07 -22.76
C PRO A 609 -4.50 1.21 -21.94
N LEU A 610 -4.05 1.38 -20.69
CA LEU A 610 -4.44 2.53 -19.89
C LEU A 610 -3.96 3.79 -20.60
N GLY A 611 -4.89 4.58 -21.12
CA GLY A 611 -4.56 5.73 -21.95
C GLY A 611 -3.73 6.75 -21.16
N THR A 612 -2.52 7.05 -21.64
CA THR A 612 -1.98 8.41 -21.52
C THR A 612 -3.03 9.34 -22.12
N ALA A 613 -3.47 10.36 -21.38
CA ALA A 613 -4.44 11.32 -21.88
C ALA A 613 -3.91 11.92 -23.20
N THR A 614 -4.52 11.54 -24.32
CA THR A 614 -4.24 12.17 -25.61
C THR A 614 -4.68 13.62 -25.49
N SER A 615 -3.71 14.51 -25.29
CA SER A 615 -3.92 15.96 -25.34
C SER A 615 -4.74 16.25 -26.58
N ALA A 616 -5.95 16.80 -26.39
CA ALA A 616 -6.97 16.80 -27.42
C ALA A 616 -6.42 17.29 -28.76
N GLU A 617 -6.36 16.40 -29.76
CA GLU A 617 -6.10 16.84 -31.12
C GLU A 617 -7.21 17.84 -31.47
N GLU A 618 -6.83 19.10 -31.72
CA GLU A 618 -7.77 20.13 -32.16
C GLU A 618 -8.58 19.56 -33.33
N GLU A 619 -9.89 19.82 -33.36
CA GLU A 619 -10.78 19.36 -34.44
C GLU A 619 -10.46 20.04 -35.79
N THR A 620 -9.32 19.71 -36.38
CA THR A 620 -8.99 20.02 -37.77
C THR A 620 -9.83 19.10 -38.65
N GLY A 621 -11.10 19.49 -38.85
CA GLY A 621 -12.19 18.68 -39.42
C GLY A 621 -11.92 18.10 -40.81
N LEU A 622 -11.10 17.06 -40.87
CA LEU A 622 -10.63 16.40 -42.08
C LEU A 622 -11.06 14.93 -42.02
N SER A 623 -12.24 14.66 -42.58
CA SER A 623 -12.79 13.31 -42.77
C SER A 623 -11.73 12.32 -43.27
N ALA A 624 -11.76 11.08 -42.79
CA ALA A 624 -10.84 10.01 -43.18
C ALA A 624 -10.74 9.79 -44.71
N VAL A 625 -11.78 10.17 -45.47
CA VAL A 625 -11.77 10.21 -46.94
C VAL A 625 -10.63 11.09 -47.48
N THR A 626 -10.40 12.25 -46.86
CA THR A 626 -9.34 13.21 -47.24
C THR A 626 -7.94 12.65 -46.96
N ILE A 627 -7.76 11.94 -45.84
CA ILE A 627 -6.50 11.25 -45.52
C ILE A 627 -6.20 10.18 -46.58
N GLY A 628 -7.22 9.43 -47.03
CA GLY A 628 -7.10 8.50 -48.15
C GLY A 628 -6.65 9.16 -49.47
N TRP A 629 -7.15 10.36 -49.78
CA TRP A 629 -6.72 11.12 -50.97
C TRP A 629 -5.26 11.61 -50.88
N ILE A 630 -4.78 12.00 -49.70
CA ILE A 630 -3.37 12.40 -49.49
C ILE A 630 -2.44 11.19 -49.70
N GLY A 631 -2.81 10.02 -49.18
CA GLY A 631 -2.10 8.77 -49.45
C GLY A 631 -2.04 8.44 -50.93
N PHE A 632 -3.18 8.49 -51.64
CA PHE A 632 -3.26 8.20 -53.07
C PHE A 632 -2.43 9.16 -53.93
N GLY A 633 -2.49 10.48 -53.64
CA GLY A 633 -1.69 11.48 -54.36
C GLY A 633 -0.18 11.26 -54.22
N THR A 634 0.28 10.82 -53.04
CA THR A 634 1.69 10.53 -52.77
C THR A 634 2.19 9.33 -53.59
N VAL A 635 1.39 8.25 -53.69
CA VAL A 635 1.73 7.08 -54.52
C VAL A 635 1.81 7.44 -56.01
N VAL A 636 0.90 8.28 -56.51
CA VAL A 636 0.91 8.74 -57.91
C VAL A 636 2.16 9.59 -58.20
N LEU A 637 2.57 10.49 -57.29
CA LEU A 637 3.79 11.28 -57.45
C LEU A 637 5.06 10.40 -57.52
N ILE A 638 5.17 9.37 -56.67
CA ILE A 638 6.28 8.42 -56.69
C ILE A 638 6.30 7.63 -58.02
N ALA A 639 5.14 7.17 -58.50
CA ALA A 639 5.03 6.46 -59.77
C ALA A 639 5.45 7.34 -60.97
N VAL A 640 5.07 8.62 -60.98
CA VAL A 640 5.48 9.59 -62.01
C VAL A 640 6.99 9.87 -61.94
N ALA A 641 7.57 10.00 -60.75
CA ALA A 641 9.02 10.21 -60.59
C ALA A 641 9.84 9.01 -61.10
N VAL A 642 9.47 7.79 -60.71
CA VAL A 642 10.14 6.55 -61.16
C VAL A 642 9.96 6.35 -62.67
N GLY A 643 8.76 6.58 -63.19
CA GLY A 643 8.49 6.54 -64.64
C GLY A 643 9.32 7.54 -65.44
N GLY A 644 9.44 8.78 -64.94
CA GLY A 644 10.25 9.83 -65.56
C GLY A 644 11.73 9.47 -65.65
N VAL A 645 12.31 8.92 -64.58
CA VAL A 645 13.72 8.47 -64.56
C VAL A 645 13.97 7.32 -65.54
N LEU A 646 13.02 6.37 -65.67
CA LEU A 646 13.13 5.26 -66.62
C LEU A 646 13.00 5.71 -68.09
N VAL A 647 12.12 6.67 -68.39
CA VAL A 647 11.99 7.25 -69.74
C VAL A 647 13.21 8.11 -70.09
N ALA A 648 13.76 8.87 -69.13
CA ALA A 648 14.99 9.63 -69.33
C ALA A 648 16.19 8.72 -69.65
N ARG A 649 16.37 7.62 -68.90
CA ARG A 649 17.42 6.62 -69.18
C ARG A 649 17.27 5.96 -70.56
N ARG A 650 16.03 5.73 -71.04
CA ARG A 650 15.76 5.19 -72.39
C ARG A 650 15.92 6.18 -73.55
N ARG A 651 16.31 7.44 -73.27
CA ARG A 651 16.71 8.43 -74.30
C ARG A 651 18.18 8.84 -74.21
N GLY A 652 18.97 8.14 -73.38
CA GLY A 652 20.41 8.36 -73.17
C GLY A 652 21.30 7.20 -73.61
N GLN A 653 20.80 6.33 -74.50
CA GLN A 653 21.53 5.27 -75.20
C GLN A 653 21.11 5.27 -76.67
#